data_AF-A0A8T3MNP9-F1
#
_entry.id   AF-A0A8T3MNP9-F1
#
_cell.length_a   1.000
_cell.length_b   1.000
_cell.length_c   1.000
_cell.angle_alpha   90.00
_cell.angle_beta   90.00
_cell.angle_gamma   90.00
#
_symmetry.space_group_name_H-M   'P 1'
#
loop_
_entity.id
_entity.type
_entity.pdbx_description
1 polymer ?
#
loop_
_entity_poly.entity_id
_entity_poly.type
_entity_poly.pdbx_seq_one_letter_code
_entity_poly.pdbx_strand_id
1 'polypeptide(L)'
;MQTAPQRVSRSRDPYENEYRTRPTSVGWLALILFLILAGVGIVGAIAVIGAYSFLAADLPPASGLTDYQLPEETIVYDRTGAVELARFGEFKREVVAFEDIPPILLDATTAIEDKTFWENAGFDPVAIAAAGLDSIRGRSRGASTITQQLVRARLLDPDLVQDPDRTIERKLREIIQSIRLTQAFPDEAGKREIISAYLNQNYYGNQAYGVKAAARAYFGISDLSELTPAQAAILAALPKSPSNYDLVRNAVEECVEPTAEGEDCAKSRLVVPADTTIVERRDLILDLLAGGGRTPMSADEYDSTDFDRAKTEEVVLVSQTTPRWLAPHFVWAVRDELATKLCGEESPTCDELERGGLRVTTTLDAELQKVAEKWVKAAVIVPHAKSPKATAKQLGLEYADWMGKLRDKDVRNGALVALDYQTGELVAYVGSADYYARRSTKKFQPKYDVVGKGFRQPGSAFKPFNYAIGIDGRQFTAGTVFMDSGTDFGGGYTPNDADRLERGPVPLRQALQFSLNIPSVKAMALNGPEAVFGRAQEFGMTFRGEPSRAGLTLALGVQETPPVDLVTAYGTLANGGRNIGHTTILKVQDRAGADILEPYAPPEGTQVISPQAAYIVTDVLAGNTNRTINPFWGQFAIRGPDDKRRPATLKTGTNNDAKDLNAYGYIGTPTEQARANGAYALAVGAWNGNSDNTEVSTPAKPVFSIEVTTYVWQGFLQEVSKDWPVRGFVRPETGLVQATIDPFTGFLARAGGPAAEEWFLADTQPRDRLEPDACGPKLLERIGHERKFENWMEADRDWIRRASRGPGTRGGPDGTRVTYFYNGGFVPFGRTWGPLVAGAACGQPTPAPTCFVGPTPDPSGVVPSFALPSPSGSEAPPELCPPASPSASPSPSVEPSVEPTPEPVTPPPVTPEPVTPPPVTPPPVTPPPDSPPPVTPPPDSPAPSPSG
;
A
#
# COMPACT_ATOMS: atom_id res chain seq x y z
N MET A 1 16.12 -111.79 -34.40
CA MET A 1 17.58 -111.84 -34.68
C MET A 1 18.32 -111.87 -33.35
N GLN A 2 19.43 -112.62 -33.31
CA GLN A 2 20.54 -112.66 -32.33
C GLN A 2 20.73 -111.34 -31.53
N THR A 3 21.15 -111.28 -30.26
CA THR A 3 22.14 -112.06 -29.47
C THR A 3 21.88 -112.01 -27.94
N ALA A 4 22.34 -113.07 -27.26
CA ALA A 4 22.50 -113.31 -25.80
C ALA A 4 23.48 -112.31 -25.12
N PRO A 5 23.87 -112.39 -23.80
CA PRO A 5 23.86 -113.52 -22.82
C PRO A 5 23.41 -113.08 -21.38
N GLN A 6 23.43 -113.81 -20.25
CA GLN A 6 23.68 -115.20 -19.82
C GLN A 6 23.07 -115.37 -18.40
N ARG A 7 22.77 -116.62 -18.01
CA ARG A 7 22.30 -117.06 -16.67
C ARG A 7 23.35 -116.86 -15.56
N VAL A 8 22.93 -116.83 -14.28
CA VAL A 8 23.15 -117.88 -13.25
C VAL A 8 22.37 -117.56 -11.96
N SER A 9 21.86 -118.62 -11.33
CA SER A 9 21.04 -118.72 -10.10
C SER A 9 21.80 -118.53 -8.77
N ARG A 10 21.08 -118.05 -7.74
CA ARG A 10 21.23 -118.29 -6.26
C ARG A 10 20.13 -117.45 -5.59
N SER A 11 19.50 -117.73 -4.45
CA SER A 11 19.49 -118.79 -3.44
C SER A 11 18.12 -118.64 -2.73
N ARG A 12 17.56 -119.74 -2.19
CA ARG A 12 16.45 -119.64 -1.24
C ARG A 12 17.04 -119.45 0.16
N ASP A 13 16.56 -118.42 0.87
CA ASP A 13 16.63 -118.34 2.33
C ASP A 13 15.28 -117.87 2.88
N PRO A 14 14.80 -118.42 4.02
CA PRO A 14 13.56 -118.06 4.69
C PRO A 14 13.80 -117.04 5.83
N TYR A 15 12.72 -116.42 6.31
CA TYR A 15 12.61 -115.46 7.44
C TYR A 15 12.97 -113.99 7.16
N GLU A 16 11.93 -113.17 6.99
CA GLU A 16 11.77 -111.94 7.78
C GLU A 16 10.29 -111.49 7.78
N ASN A 17 9.82 -111.10 8.96
CA ASN A 17 8.42 -110.80 9.28
C ASN A 17 7.90 -109.54 8.58
N GLU A 18 6.79 -109.64 7.84
CA GLU A 18 5.95 -108.47 7.50
C GLU A 18 5.25 -107.93 8.76
N TYR A 19 5.84 -106.91 9.39
CA TYR A 19 5.07 -106.01 10.27
C TYR A 19 4.22 -105.07 9.42
N ARG A 20 3.03 -105.53 9.03
CA ARG A 20 1.91 -104.62 8.68
C ARG A 20 1.48 -103.89 9.94
N THR A 21 2.07 -102.73 10.23
CA THR A 21 1.53 -101.81 11.24
C THR A 21 0.22 -101.23 10.71
N ARG A 22 -0.90 -101.82 11.12
CA ARG A 22 -2.20 -101.13 11.06
C ARG A 22 -2.04 -99.83 11.86
N PRO A 23 -2.43 -98.66 11.33
CA PRO A 23 -2.39 -97.43 12.10
C PRO A 23 -3.24 -97.66 13.34
N THR A 24 -2.62 -97.60 14.52
CA THR A 24 -3.32 -97.68 15.79
C THR A 24 -4.34 -96.54 15.85
N SER A 25 -5.43 -96.71 16.61
CA SER A 25 -6.46 -95.66 16.80
C SER A 25 -5.87 -94.30 17.23
N VAL A 26 -4.68 -94.31 17.83
CA VAL A 26 -3.86 -93.13 18.18
C VAL A 26 -3.31 -92.38 16.96
N GLY A 27 -2.89 -93.07 15.89
CA GLY A 27 -2.37 -92.45 14.67
C GLY A 27 -3.43 -91.71 13.85
N TRP A 28 -4.66 -92.24 13.82
CA TRP A 28 -5.81 -91.55 13.19
C TRP A 28 -6.27 -90.34 13.99
N LEU A 29 -6.26 -90.42 15.33
CA LEU A 29 -6.55 -89.28 16.20
C LEU A 29 -5.49 -88.17 16.05
N ALA A 30 -4.21 -88.52 15.94
CA ALA A 30 -3.13 -87.54 15.70
C ALA A 30 -3.25 -86.84 14.34
N LEU A 31 -3.62 -87.57 13.28
CA LEU A 31 -3.83 -87.00 11.94
C LEU A 31 -5.08 -86.09 11.89
N ILE A 32 -6.18 -86.49 12.53
CA ILE A 32 -7.39 -85.67 12.62
C ILE A 32 -7.11 -84.39 13.42
N LEU A 33 -6.37 -84.49 14.53
CA LEU A 33 -5.96 -83.33 15.31
C LEU A 33 -5.04 -82.40 14.49
N PHE A 34 -4.10 -82.95 13.73
CA PHE A 34 -3.25 -82.17 12.83
C PHE A 34 -4.05 -81.47 11.74
N LEU A 35 -5.02 -82.14 11.10
CA LEU A 35 -5.88 -81.53 10.07
C LEU A 35 -6.84 -80.48 10.65
N ILE A 36 -7.32 -80.66 11.88
CA ILE A 36 -8.11 -79.65 12.59
C ILE A 36 -7.23 -78.44 12.92
N LEU A 37 -6.02 -78.64 13.44
CA LEU A 37 -5.08 -77.55 13.73
C LEU A 37 -4.63 -76.84 12.44
N ALA A 38 -4.39 -77.57 11.35
CA ALA A 38 -4.09 -77.00 10.04
C ALA A 38 -5.30 -76.25 9.47
N GLY A 39 -6.51 -76.79 9.61
CA GLY A 39 -7.76 -76.14 9.20
C GLY A 39 -8.02 -74.85 9.99
N VAL A 40 -7.84 -74.87 11.31
CA VAL A 40 -7.90 -73.68 12.17
C VAL A 40 -6.81 -72.68 11.77
N GLY A 41 -5.60 -73.15 11.43
CA GLY A 41 -4.52 -72.31 10.93
C GLY A 41 -4.85 -71.64 9.60
N ILE A 42 -5.48 -72.35 8.65
CA ILE A 42 -5.91 -71.82 7.36
C ILE A 42 -7.05 -70.82 7.54
N VAL A 43 -8.07 -71.14 8.36
CA VAL A 43 -9.17 -70.21 8.67
C VAL A 43 -8.64 -68.96 9.37
N GLY A 44 -7.69 -69.12 10.29
CA GLY A 44 -6.99 -68.01 10.92
C GLY A 44 -6.22 -67.15 9.91
N ALA A 45 -5.49 -67.76 8.98
CA ALA A 45 -4.76 -67.06 7.92
C ALA A 45 -5.72 -66.31 6.97
N ILE A 46 -6.83 -66.93 6.56
CA ILE A 46 -7.86 -66.29 5.75
C ILE A 46 -8.50 -65.13 6.50
N ALA A 47 -8.79 -65.28 7.80
CA ALA A 47 -9.34 -64.20 8.62
C ALA A 47 -8.37 -63.03 8.76
N VAL A 48 -7.07 -63.30 8.95
CA VAL A 48 -6.02 -62.26 9.00
C VAL A 48 -5.86 -61.55 7.66
N ILE A 49 -5.81 -62.30 6.55
CA ILE A 49 -5.71 -61.74 5.20
C ILE A 49 -6.97 -60.92 4.86
N GLY A 50 -8.16 -61.42 5.24
CA GLY A 50 -9.42 -60.71 5.07
C GLY A 50 -9.48 -59.41 5.87
N ALA A 51 -9.07 -59.45 7.15
CA ALA A 51 -9.00 -58.27 8.00
C ALA A 51 -7.98 -57.24 7.48
N TYR A 52 -6.79 -57.68 7.06
CA TYR A 52 -5.80 -56.81 6.41
C TYR A 52 -6.36 -56.17 5.14
N SER A 53 -6.98 -56.97 4.25
CA SER A 53 -7.55 -56.48 2.99
C SER A 53 -8.67 -55.48 3.23
N PHE A 54 -9.51 -55.70 4.24
CA PHE A 54 -10.58 -54.78 4.63
C PHE A 54 -10.05 -53.47 5.22
N LEU A 55 -9.05 -53.54 6.11
CA LEU A 55 -8.45 -52.33 6.72
C LEU A 55 -7.58 -51.54 5.74
N ALA A 56 -7.00 -52.22 4.74
CA ALA A 56 -6.19 -51.60 3.69
C ALA A 56 -7.02 -51.09 2.50
N ALA A 57 -8.22 -51.64 2.28
CA ALA A 57 -9.19 -51.05 1.35
C ALA A 57 -9.49 -49.62 1.81
N ASP A 58 -9.39 -48.68 0.88
CA ASP A 58 -9.61 -47.23 1.09
C ASP A 58 -8.46 -46.45 1.75
N LEU A 59 -7.32 -47.08 2.03
CA LEU A 59 -6.14 -46.31 2.43
C LEU A 59 -5.48 -45.63 1.21
N PRO A 60 -5.18 -44.32 1.28
CA PRO A 60 -4.57 -43.59 0.17
C PRO A 60 -3.19 -44.17 -0.19
N PRO A 61 -2.72 -43.96 -1.43
CA PRO A 61 -1.39 -44.41 -1.84
C PRO A 61 -0.30 -43.75 -0.99
N ALA A 62 0.74 -44.52 -0.67
CA ALA A 62 1.86 -44.02 0.14
C ALA A 62 2.66 -42.89 -0.56
N SER A 63 2.60 -42.80 -1.90
CA SER A 63 3.14 -41.66 -2.68
C SER A 63 2.49 -40.33 -2.30
N GLY A 64 1.32 -40.34 -1.64
CA GLY A 64 0.68 -39.13 -1.11
C GLY A 64 1.54 -38.34 -0.12
N LEU A 65 2.66 -38.90 0.38
CA LEU A 65 3.66 -38.13 1.13
C LEU A 65 4.25 -36.99 0.29
N THR A 66 4.62 -37.25 -0.97
CA THR A 66 5.22 -36.26 -1.87
C THR A 66 4.18 -35.42 -2.60
N ASP A 67 2.98 -35.95 -2.81
CA ASP A 67 1.94 -35.26 -3.60
C ASP A 67 1.22 -34.15 -2.81
N TYR A 68 1.19 -34.24 -1.47
CA TYR A 68 0.52 -33.23 -0.64
C TYR A 68 1.39 -31.98 -0.47
N GLN A 69 1.02 -30.88 -1.12
CA GLN A 69 1.67 -29.60 -0.87
C GLN A 69 1.23 -29.07 0.49
N LEU A 70 2.20 -28.80 1.36
CA LEU A 70 1.90 -28.14 2.62
C LEU A 70 1.56 -26.68 2.32
N PRO A 71 0.44 -26.15 2.82
CA PRO A 71 0.15 -24.72 2.71
C PRO A 71 1.29 -23.88 3.28
N GLU A 72 1.81 -22.95 2.51
CA GLU A 72 2.89 -22.02 2.88
C GLU A 72 2.43 -20.56 2.72
N GLU A 73 3.04 -19.66 3.48
CA GLU A 73 2.72 -18.22 3.37
C GLU A 73 3.27 -17.65 2.06
N THR A 74 2.49 -16.75 1.45
CA THR A 74 3.00 -15.86 0.40
C THR A 74 3.92 -14.81 1.01
N ILE A 75 5.11 -14.66 0.44
CA ILE A 75 6.14 -13.70 0.85
C ILE A 75 6.25 -12.60 -0.19
N VAL A 76 6.11 -11.36 0.25
CA VAL A 76 6.18 -10.16 -0.59
C VAL A 76 7.51 -9.46 -0.37
N TYR A 77 8.24 -9.21 -1.45
CA TYR A 77 9.52 -8.52 -1.46
C TYR A 77 9.44 -7.18 -2.20
N ASP A 78 10.36 -6.27 -1.86
CA ASP A 78 10.59 -5.06 -2.65
C ASP A 78 11.11 -5.39 -4.06
N ARG A 79 11.33 -4.36 -4.88
CA ARG A 79 11.81 -4.52 -6.26
C ARG A 79 13.15 -5.22 -6.41
N THR A 80 13.96 -5.26 -5.36
CA THR A 80 15.28 -5.92 -5.39
C THR A 80 15.18 -7.42 -5.10
N GLY A 81 14.05 -7.87 -4.55
CA GLY A 81 13.87 -9.24 -4.06
C GLY A 81 14.60 -9.53 -2.74
N ALA A 82 15.23 -8.51 -2.14
CA ALA A 82 16.06 -8.65 -0.93
C ALA A 82 15.34 -8.16 0.35
N VAL A 83 14.49 -7.14 0.26
CA VAL A 83 13.74 -6.64 1.43
C VAL A 83 12.38 -7.31 1.50
N GLU A 84 12.15 -8.13 2.53
CA GLU A 84 10.83 -8.69 2.83
C GLU A 84 9.89 -7.57 3.34
N LEU A 85 8.82 -7.33 2.60
CA LEU A 85 7.78 -6.36 2.95
C LEU A 85 6.73 -6.96 3.87
N ALA A 86 6.29 -8.19 3.59
CA ALA A 86 5.23 -8.86 4.33
C ALA A 86 5.19 -10.36 4.06
N ARG A 87 4.48 -11.06 4.94
CA ARG A 87 4.01 -12.44 4.75
C ARG A 87 2.52 -12.52 5.06
N PHE A 88 1.78 -13.27 4.25
CA PHE A 88 0.38 -13.58 4.49
C PHE A 88 0.02 -14.97 3.96
N GLY A 89 -0.96 -15.62 4.59
CA GLY A 89 -1.46 -16.93 4.23
C GLY A 89 -2.29 -17.52 5.37
N GLU A 90 -2.96 -18.65 5.11
CA GLU A 90 -3.83 -19.28 6.12
C GLU A 90 -3.04 -19.87 7.29
N PHE A 91 -1.84 -20.39 7.02
CA PHE A 91 -0.98 -21.06 8.00
C PHE A 91 0.41 -20.43 8.00
N LYS A 92 0.97 -20.17 9.19
CA LYS A 92 2.39 -19.79 9.30
C LYS A 92 3.25 -21.03 9.14
N ARG A 93 3.67 -21.30 7.90
CA ARG A 93 4.53 -22.43 7.55
C ARG A 93 5.59 -22.00 6.54
N GLU A 94 6.79 -22.51 6.76
CA GLU A 94 7.89 -22.48 5.81
C GLU A 94 8.51 -23.88 5.77
N VAL A 95 8.55 -24.50 4.60
CA VAL A 95 9.08 -25.86 4.45
C VAL A 95 10.60 -25.83 4.42
N VAL A 96 11.24 -26.70 5.21
CA VAL A 96 12.70 -26.87 5.26
C VAL A 96 13.12 -28.20 4.65
N ALA A 97 14.20 -28.20 3.85
CA ALA A 97 14.81 -29.41 3.31
C ALA A 97 15.62 -30.15 4.39
N PHE A 98 15.85 -31.46 4.23
CA PHE A 98 16.53 -32.28 5.23
C PHE A 98 17.93 -31.73 5.56
N GLU A 99 18.65 -31.27 4.53
CA GLU A 99 20.03 -30.77 4.61
C GLU A 99 20.15 -29.50 5.46
N ASP A 100 19.07 -28.73 5.55
CA ASP A 100 19.00 -27.48 6.31
C ASP A 100 18.50 -27.71 7.75
N ILE A 101 18.22 -28.96 8.14
CA ILE A 101 17.82 -29.33 9.51
C ILE A 101 19.07 -29.71 10.31
N PRO A 102 19.41 -29.01 11.41
CA PRO A 102 20.61 -29.28 12.17
C PRO A 102 20.58 -30.69 12.81
N PRO A 103 21.70 -31.44 12.81
CA PRO A 103 21.75 -32.81 13.35
C PRO A 103 21.26 -32.93 14.79
N ILE A 104 21.53 -31.94 15.64
CA ILE A 104 21.10 -31.92 17.03
C ILE A 104 19.56 -31.92 17.18
N LEU A 105 18.84 -31.27 16.28
CA LEU A 105 17.37 -31.26 16.27
C LEU A 105 16.80 -32.62 15.85
N LEU A 106 17.43 -33.30 14.87
CA LEU A 106 17.07 -34.66 14.48
C LEU A 106 17.30 -35.64 15.63
N ASP A 107 18.45 -35.54 16.30
CA ASP A 107 18.79 -36.33 17.48
C ASP A 107 17.79 -36.10 18.62
N ALA A 108 17.51 -34.85 18.97
CA ALA A 108 16.54 -34.49 20.02
C ALA A 108 15.13 -35.03 19.72
N THR A 109 14.66 -34.85 18.48
CA THR A 109 13.33 -35.31 18.04
C THR A 109 13.22 -36.83 18.12
N THR A 110 14.19 -37.55 17.56
CA THR A 110 14.17 -39.02 17.56
C THR A 110 14.40 -39.59 18.97
N ALA A 111 15.22 -38.98 19.80
CA ALA A 111 15.45 -39.44 21.17
C ALA A 111 14.16 -39.50 22.01
N ILE A 112 13.25 -38.55 21.81
CA ILE A 112 12.03 -38.42 22.61
C ILE A 112 10.76 -38.96 21.95
N GLU A 113 10.62 -38.82 20.63
CA GLU A 113 9.41 -39.24 19.91
C GLU A 113 9.53 -40.68 19.37
N ASP A 114 10.71 -41.10 18.92
CA ASP A 114 10.89 -42.42 18.29
C ASP A 114 12.37 -42.87 18.29
N LYS A 115 12.80 -43.49 19.40
CA LYS A 115 14.21 -43.89 19.59
C LYS A 115 14.71 -44.86 18.52
N THR A 116 13.83 -45.70 17.98
CA THR A 116 14.16 -46.71 16.97
C THR A 116 13.90 -46.23 15.55
N PHE A 117 13.64 -44.92 15.35
CA PHE A 117 13.19 -44.35 14.07
C PHE A 117 13.99 -44.82 12.86
N TRP A 118 15.32 -44.78 12.93
CA TRP A 118 16.20 -45.13 11.81
C TRP A 118 16.18 -46.62 11.45
N GLU A 119 15.75 -47.48 12.36
CA GLU A 119 15.79 -48.94 12.21
C GLU A 119 14.39 -49.57 12.07
N ASN A 120 13.35 -48.92 12.60
CA ASN A 120 12.01 -49.51 12.66
C ASN A 120 11.30 -49.53 11.30
N ALA A 121 10.33 -50.43 11.14
CA ALA A 121 9.54 -50.58 9.90
C ALA A 121 8.35 -49.61 9.81
N GLY A 122 8.47 -48.42 10.42
CA GLY A 122 7.39 -47.45 10.57
C GLY A 122 6.51 -47.68 11.80
N PHE A 123 6.72 -48.78 12.54
CA PHE A 123 6.10 -49.06 13.83
C PHE A 123 7.09 -49.84 14.72
N ASP A 124 6.92 -49.77 16.03
CA ASP A 124 7.79 -50.45 17.00
C ASP A 124 7.00 -51.47 17.85
N PRO A 125 7.13 -52.79 17.55
CA PRO A 125 6.47 -53.84 18.31
C PRO A 125 6.88 -53.89 19.78
N VAL A 126 8.14 -53.59 20.07
CA VAL A 126 8.71 -53.62 21.43
C VAL A 126 8.15 -52.46 22.25
N ALA A 127 8.08 -51.27 21.66
CA ALA A 127 7.48 -50.09 22.30
C ALA A 127 5.98 -50.30 22.57
N ILE A 128 5.24 -50.89 21.62
CA ILE A 128 3.81 -51.22 21.79
C ILE A 128 3.62 -52.23 22.93
N ALA A 129 4.40 -53.31 22.97
CA ALA A 129 4.31 -54.31 24.03
C ALA A 129 4.68 -53.73 25.40
N ALA A 130 5.74 -52.90 25.45
CA ALA A 130 6.17 -52.22 26.67
C ALA A 130 5.10 -51.25 27.20
N ALA A 131 4.50 -50.45 26.32
CA ALA A 131 3.43 -49.53 26.69
C ALA A 131 2.16 -50.27 27.15
N GLY A 132 1.81 -51.41 26.53
CA GLY A 132 0.71 -52.25 26.99
C GLY A 132 0.95 -52.79 28.41
N LEU A 133 2.15 -53.27 28.69
CA LEU A 133 2.54 -53.77 30.02
C LEU A 133 2.54 -52.66 31.08
N ASP A 134 3.02 -51.46 30.73
CA ASP A 134 3.02 -50.30 31.62
C ASP A 134 1.60 -49.76 31.86
N SER A 135 0.73 -49.76 30.85
CA SER A 135 -0.67 -49.38 30.99
C SER A 135 -1.43 -50.30 31.95
N ILE A 136 -1.14 -51.61 31.93
CA ILE A 136 -1.67 -52.58 32.90
C ILE A 136 -1.16 -52.30 34.32
N ARG A 137 0.03 -51.72 34.45
CA ARG A 137 0.64 -51.30 35.72
C ARG A 137 0.24 -49.87 36.15
N GLY A 138 -0.71 -49.24 35.46
CA GLY A 138 -1.18 -47.89 35.78
C GLY A 138 -0.22 -46.77 35.38
N ARG A 139 0.77 -47.04 34.52
CA ARG A 139 1.70 -46.05 33.96
C ARG A 139 1.39 -45.83 32.49
N SER A 140 1.06 -44.59 32.11
CA SER A 140 0.81 -44.25 30.71
C SER A 140 2.11 -43.87 30.00
N ARG A 141 2.41 -44.55 28.88
CA ARG A 141 3.54 -44.25 27.99
C ARG A 141 3.05 -44.20 26.54
N GLY A 142 3.56 -43.27 25.74
CA GLY A 142 3.31 -43.25 24.29
C GLY A 142 4.11 -44.33 23.57
N ALA A 143 3.47 -45.05 22.64
CA ALA A 143 4.09 -46.09 21.81
C ALA A 143 4.07 -45.76 20.31
N SER A 144 3.67 -44.54 19.94
CA SER A 144 3.54 -44.14 18.54
C SER A 144 4.87 -43.68 17.97
N THR A 145 5.27 -44.22 16.82
CA THR A 145 6.47 -43.81 16.06
C THR A 145 6.27 -42.50 15.32
N ILE A 146 7.35 -41.84 14.87
CA ILE A 146 7.27 -40.62 14.03
C ILE A 146 6.45 -40.88 12.76
N THR A 147 6.70 -42.03 12.11
CA THR A 147 5.98 -42.46 10.90
C THR A 147 4.47 -42.60 11.15
N GLN A 148 4.08 -43.20 12.29
CA GLN A 148 2.68 -43.32 12.71
C GLN A 148 2.01 -41.98 12.96
N GLN A 149 2.72 -41.06 13.63
CA GLN A 149 2.20 -39.73 13.90
C GLN A 149 1.98 -38.94 12.60
N LEU A 150 2.91 -39.03 11.64
CA LEU A 150 2.81 -38.40 10.33
C LEU A 150 1.66 -38.99 9.50
N VAL A 151 1.55 -40.32 9.45
CA VAL A 151 0.44 -41.01 8.78
C VAL A 151 -0.91 -40.56 9.32
N ARG A 152 -1.06 -40.49 10.65
CA ARG A 152 -2.28 -40.02 11.28
C ARG A 152 -2.60 -38.57 10.91
N ALA A 153 -1.59 -37.72 10.81
CA ALA A 153 -1.78 -36.31 10.49
C ALA A 153 -2.10 -36.06 9.01
N ARG A 154 -1.67 -36.95 8.09
CA ARG A 154 -1.61 -36.63 6.65
C ARG A 154 -2.24 -37.67 5.72
N LEU A 155 -2.26 -38.95 6.09
CA LEU A 155 -2.62 -40.07 5.21
C LEU A 155 -3.82 -40.88 5.71
N LEU A 156 -4.48 -40.43 6.77
CA LEU A 156 -5.73 -41.01 7.25
C LEU A 156 -6.87 -40.01 7.07
N ASP A 157 -8.08 -40.54 6.87
CA ASP A 157 -9.31 -39.77 6.79
C ASP A 157 -9.51 -38.93 8.08
N PRO A 158 -9.70 -37.60 7.96
CA PRO A 158 -9.96 -36.73 9.12
C PRO A 158 -11.14 -37.20 9.98
N ASP A 159 -12.22 -37.72 9.38
CA ASP A 159 -13.40 -38.19 10.11
C ASP A 159 -13.06 -39.42 10.95
N LEU A 160 -12.24 -40.33 10.41
CA LEU A 160 -11.71 -41.48 11.17
C LEU A 160 -10.79 -41.05 12.31
N VAL A 161 -10.00 -39.98 12.12
CA VAL A 161 -9.06 -39.50 13.13
C VAL A 161 -9.79 -38.85 14.31
N GLN A 162 -10.92 -38.19 14.06
CA GLN A 162 -11.68 -37.45 15.06
C GLN A 162 -12.72 -38.31 15.80
N ASP A 163 -13.08 -39.47 15.27
CA ASP A 163 -14.07 -40.38 15.87
C ASP A 163 -13.49 -41.21 17.05
N PRO A 164 -13.93 -40.97 18.30
CA PRO A 164 -13.42 -41.69 19.47
C PRO A 164 -13.85 -43.18 19.47
N ASP A 165 -14.98 -43.52 18.87
CA ASP A 165 -15.54 -44.88 18.87
C ASP A 165 -14.77 -45.80 17.91
N ARG A 166 -14.01 -45.22 16.97
CA ARG A 166 -13.20 -45.95 15.96
C ARG A 166 -11.70 -45.96 16.26
N THR A 167 -11.30 -45.70 17.50
CA THR A 167 -9.88 -45.59 17.91
C THR A 167 -9.04 -46.83 17.56
N ILE A 168 -9.58 -48.05 17.72
CA ILE A 168 -8.87 -49.30 17.40
C ILE A 168 -8.67 -49.43 15.89
N GLU A 169 -9.73 -49.18 15.11
CA GLU A 169 -9.67 -49.21 13.65
C GLU A 169 -8.64 -48.20 13.13
N ARG A 170 -8.71 -46.95 13.63
CA ARG A 170 -7.74 -45.90 13.34
C ARG A 170 -6.32 -46.35 13.62
N LYS A 171 -6.04 -46.95 14.79
CA LYS A 171 -4.67 -47.36 15.17
C LYS A 171 -4.16 -48.53 14.32
N LEU A 172 -5.02 -49.47 13.92
CA LEU A 172 -4.65 -50.55 12.99
C LEU A 172 -4.36 -50.02 11.59
N ARG A 173 -5.21 -49.12 11.07
CA ARG A 173 -5.00 -48.44 9.78
C ARG A 173 -3.73 -47.58 9.79
N GLU A 174 -3.45 -46.90 10.90
CA GLU A 174 -2.21 -46.13 11.12
C GLU A 174 -0.96 -47.02 11.03
N ILE A 175 -0.96 -48.20 11.68
CA ILE A 175 0.14 -49.16 11.59
C ILE A 175 0.32 -49.67 10.15
N ILE A 176 -0.76 -50.12 9.51
CA ILE A 176 -0.72 -50.64 8.13
C ILE A 176 -0.16 -49.58 7.18
N GLN A 177 -0.67 -48.35 7.27
CA GLN A 177 -0.23 -47.27 6.40
C GLN A 177 1.21 -46.82 6.72
N SER A 178 1.67 -46.90 7.97
CA SER A 178 3.07 -46.62 8.32
C SER A 178 4.05 -47.63 7.72
N ILE A 179 3.66 -48.91 7.66
CA ILE A 179 4.42 -49.96 6.97
C ILE A 179 4.45 -49.67 5.47
N ARG A 180 3.30 -49.36 4.86
CA ARG A 180 3.22 -49.01 3.43
C ARG A 180 4.05 -47.78 3.10
N LEU A 181 4.06 -46.77 3.98
CA LEU A 181 4.87 -45.57 3.81
C LEU A 181 6.36 -45.87 3.86
N THR A 182 6.81 -46.65 4.86
CA THR A 182 8.21 -47.07 4.97
C THR A 182 8.65 -47.97 3.81
N GLN A 183 7.75 -48.76 3.23
CA GLN A 183 8.03 -49.56 2.03
C GLN A 183 8.14 -48.71 0.77
N ALA A 184 7.35 -47.64 0.65
CA ALA A 184 7.41 -46.70 -0.47
C ALA A 184 8.64 -45.79 -0.40
N PHE A 185 9.11 -45.49 0.80
CA PHE A 185 10.31 -44.71 1.10
C PHE A 185 11.32 -45.59 1.86
N PRO A 186 11.97 -46.56 1.19
CA PRO A 186 12.93 -47.46 1.84
C PRO A 186 14.26 -46.76 2.15
N ASP A 187 15.06 -47.42 2.98
CA ASP A 187 16.44 -47.05 3.32
C ASP A 187 16.58 -45.68 4.02
N GLU A 188 17.81 -45.22 4.21
CA GLU A 188 18.09 -43.95 4.88
C GLU A 188 17.47 -42.76 4.14
N ALA A 189 17.53 -42.74 2.80
CA ALA A 189 16.95 -41.66 2.00
C ALA A 189 15.45 -41.50 2.28
N GLY A 190 14.71 -42.61 2.38
CA GLY A 190 13.30 -42.57 2.73
C GLY A 190 13.03 -42.13 4.18
N LYS A 191 13.90 -42.51 5.13
CA LYS A 191 13.83 -42.01 6.51
C LYS A 191 14.03 -40.50 6.61
N ARG A 192 14.96 -39.94 5.80
CA ARG A 192 15.18 -38.49 5.70
C ARG A 192 13.94 -37.76 5.21
N GLU A 193 13.26 -38.32 4.20
CA GLU A 193 12.00 -37.77 3.67
C GLU A 193 10.90 -37.76 4.75
N ILE A 194 10.73 -38.88 5.46
CA ILE A 194 9.69 -39.05 6.49
C ILE A 194 9.90 -38.09 7.66
N ILE A 195 11.13 -37.98 8.20
CA ILE A 195 11.39 -37.09 9.33
C ILE A 195 11.28 -35.61 8.95
N SER A 196 11.71 -35.24 7.74
CA SER A 196 11.55 -33.88 7.22
C SER A 196 10.08 -33.52 7.06
N ALA A 197 9.28 -34.42 6.48
CA ALA A 197 7.84 -34.24 6.36
C ALA A 197 7.16 -34.12 7.74
N TYR A 198 7.57 -34.93 8.72
CA TYR A 198 7.08 -34.81 10.10
C TYR A 198 7.38 -33.44 10.71
N LEU A 199 8.63 -32.99 10.62
CA LEU A 199 9.08 -31.71 11.17
C LEU A 199 8.41 -30.51 10.48
N ASN A 200 8.05 -30.60 9.20
CA ASN A 200 7.34 -29.55 8.46
C ASN A 200 5.81 -29.57 8.64
N GLN A 201 5.23 -30.73 8.95
CA GLN A 201 3.78 -30.93 9.07
C GLN A 201 3.23 -30.51 10.43
N ASN A 202 3.95 -30.80 11.51
CA ASN A 202 3.43 -30.71 12.86
C ASN A 202 3.08 -29.29 13.29
N TYR A 203 2.08 -29.17 14.16
CA TYR A 203 1.77 -27.94 14.87
C TYR A 203 2.66 -27.81 16.10
N TYR A 204 3.33 -26.68 16.27
CA TYR A 204 4.28 -26.43 17.38
C TYR A 204 3.74 -25.47 18.45
N GLY A 205 2.53 -24.93 18.27
CA GLY A 205 1.99 -23.86 19.12
C GLY A 205 2.10 -22.49 18.43
N ASN A 206 1.49 -21.44 18.99
CA ASN A 206 1.57 -20.06 18.50
C ASN A 206 1.28 -19.87 16.98
N GLN A 207 0.33 -20.64 16.43
CA GLN A 207 0.01 -20.69 14.99
C GLN A 207 1.15 -21.16 14.08
N ALA A 208 2.26 -21.66 14.62
CA ALA A 208 3.40 -22.15 13.87
C ALA A 208 3.19 -23.61 13.45
N TYR A 209 3.16 -23.84 12.14
CA TYR A 209 3.14 -25.16 11.53
C TYR A 209 4.50 -25.40 10.88
N GLY A 210 5.18 -26.47 11.30
CA GLY A 210 6.54 -26.76 10.89
C GLY A 210 7.60 -26.14 11.80
N VAL A 211 8.73 -26.84 11.92
CA VAL A 211 9.79 -26.50 12.88
C VAL A 211 10.48 -25.16 12.57
N LYS A 212 10.61 -24.80 11.29
CA LYS A 212 11.19 -23.52 10.87
C LYS A 212 10.32 -22.33 11.26
N ALA A 213 9.01 -22.44 11.05
CA ALA A 213 8.06 -21.43 11.51
C ALA A 213 8.08 -21.29 13.04
N ALA A 214 8.23 -22.40 13.77
CA ALA A 214 8.31 -22.40 15.23
C ALA A 214 9.60 -21.73 15.75
N ALA A 215 10.76 -22.07 15.17
CA ALA A 215 12.04 -21.46 15.51
C ALA A 215 12.01 -19.93 15.31
N ARG A 216 11.43 -19.46 14.20
CA ARG A 216 11.26 -18.02 13.95
C ARG A 216 10.27 -17.37 14.92
N ALA A 217 9.12 -18.01 15.16
CA ALA A 217 8.08 -17.46 16.02
C ALA A 217 8.50 -17.33 17.49
N TYR A 218 9.25 -18.31 18.00
CA TYR A 218 9.67 -18.34 19.40
C TYR A 218 11.03 -17.68 19.64
N PHE A 219 12.00 -17.88 18.77
CA PHE A 219 13.40 -17.48 18.98
C PHE A 219 13.93 -16.47 17.95
N GLY A 220 13.13 -16.09 16.93
CA GLY A 220 13.57 -15.16 15.87
C GLY A 220 14.58 -15.75 14.90
N ILE A 221 14.82 -17.06 14.98
CA ILE A 221 15.81 -17.78 14.19
C ILE A 221 15.21 -18.13 12.83
N SER A 222 15.82 -17.63 11.75
CA SER A 222 15.40 -17.93 10.37
C SER A 222 16.25 -19.01 9.71
N ASP A 223 17.52 -19.14 10.13
CA ASP A 223 18.42 -20.21 9.75
C ASP A 223 18.50 -21.21 10.91
N LEU A 224 18.02 -22.44 10.71
CA LEU A 224 17.95 -23.44 11.78
C LEU A 224 19.33 -23.85 12.30
N SER A 225 20.42 -23.62 11.54
CA SER A 225 21.78 -23.89 12.01
C SER A 225 22.20 -23.02 13.21
N GLU A 226 21.48 -21.92 13.48
CA GLU A 226 21.73 -21.05 14.64
C GLU A 226 21.10 -21.57 15.95
N LEU A 227 20.38 -22.70 15.91
CA LEU A 227 19.72 -23.27 17.10
C LEU A 227 20.73 -23.79 18.13
N THR A 228 20.52 -23.43 19.40
CA THR A 228 21.23 -24.06 20.53
C THR A 228 20.69 -25.48 20.81
N PRO A 229 21.46 -26.36 21.48
CA PRO A 229 20.94 -27.66 21.92
C PRO A 229 19.70 -27.55 22.81
N ALA A 230 19.61 -26.51 23.65
CA ALA A 230 18.45 -26.26 24.49
C ALA A 230 17.21 -25.91 23.65
N GLN A 231 17.35 -25.03 22.66
CA GLN A 231 16.27 -24.65 21.74
C GLN A 231 15.85 -25.83 20.86
N ALA A 232 16.79 -26.63 20.35
CA ALA A 232 16.51 -27.83 19.58
C ALA A 232 15.71 -28.86 20.41
N ALA A 233 16.10 -29.08 21.66
CA ALA A 233 15.36 -29.93 22.59
C ALA A 233 13.96 -29.40 22.90
N ILE A 234 13.78 -28.08 23.06
CA ILE A 234 12.45 -27.47 23.21
C ILE A 234 11.60 -27.69 21.96
N LEU A 235 12.14 -27.44 20.77
CA LEU A 235 11.41 -27.65 19.52
C LEU A 235 10.98 -29.12 19.37
N ALA A 236 11.85 -30.06 19.71
CA ALA A 236 11.51 -31.49 19.76
C ALA A 236 10.44 -31.83 20.82
N ALA A 237 10.33 -31.06 21.90
CA ALA A 237 9.37 -31.29 22.97
C ALA A 237 7.93 -30.87 22.62
N LEU A 238 7.78 -29.80 21.82
CA LEU A 238 6.50 -29.13 21.54
C LEU A 238 5.42 -30.04 20.90
N PRO A 239 5.71 -30.86 19.87
CA PRO A 239 4.69 -31.64 19.14
C PRO A 239 3.83 -32.55 20.02
N LYS A 240 4.34 -33.02 21.17
CA LYS A 240 3.59 -33.88 22.10
C LYS A 240 2.34 -33.20 22.65
N SER A 241 2.40 -31.91 22.95
CA SER A 241 1.26 -31.16 23.50
C SER A 241 1.36 -29.67 23.14
N PRO A 242 1.20 -29.30 21.86
CA PRO A 242 1.57 -27.98 21.36
C PRO A 242 0.89 -26.84 22.12
N SER A 243 -0.39 -26.99 22.47
CA SER A 243 -1.15 -25.96 23.18
C SER A 243 -0.79 -25.84 24.68
N ASN A 244 -0.33 -26.90 25.32
CA ASN A 244 0.09 -26.87 26.73
C ASN A 244 1.56 -26.50 26.89
N TYR A 245 2.39 -26.88 25.91
CA TYR A 245 3.79 -26.56 25.87
C TYR A 245 4.11 -25.26 25.14
N ASP A 246 3.11 -24.57 24.58
CA ASP A 246 3.28 -23.28 23.93
C ASP A 246 4.10 -22.33 24.79
N LEU A 247 5.27 -21.91 24.30
CA LEU A 247 6.21 -21.12 25.09
C LEU A 247 5.64 -19.74 25.43
N VAL A 248 4.83 -19.13 24.55
CA VAL A 248 4.22 -17.83 24.83
C VAL A 248 3.27 -17.94 26.02
N ARG A 249 2.48 -19.03 26.07
CA ARG A 249 1.52 -19.28 27.14
C ARG A 249 2.20 -19.55 28.48
N ASN A 250 3.40 -20.13 28.45
CA ASN A 250 4.18 -20.47 29.64
C ASN A 250 5.21 -19.39 30.01
N ALA A 251 5.32 -18.30 29.24
CA ALA A 251 6.26 -17.22 29.51
C ALA A 251 5.73 -16.23 30.56
N VAL A 252 6.67 -15.66 31.31
CA VAL A 252 6.45 -14.51 32.18
C VAL A 252 7.23 -13.31 31.65
N GLU A 253 6.69 -12.12 31.87
CA GLU A 253 7.36 -10.88 31.52
C GLU A 253 8.33 -10.49 32.64
N GLU A 254 9.63 -10.43 32.31
CA GLU A 254 10.69 -10.03 33.23
C GLU A 254 11.16 -8.62 32.88
N CYS A 255 11.23 -7.76 33.88
CA CYS A 255 11.72 -6.39 33.69
C CYS A 255 13.25 -6.36 33.63
N VAL A 256 13.80 -5.87 32.52
CA VAL A 256 15.24 -5.76 32.29
C VAL A 256 15.75 -4.36 32.63
N GLU A 257 14.96 -3.33 32.36
CA GLU A 257 15.29 -1.94 32.66
C GLU A 257 14.13 -1.28 33.43
N PRO A 258 14.16 -1.26 34.78
CA PRO A 258 13.15 -0.55 35.56
C PRO A 258 13.27 0.97 35.38
N THR A 259 12.14 1.68 35.33
CA THR A 259 12.15 3.15 35.37
C THR A 259 12.51 3.65 36.77
N ALA A 260 13.01 4.88 36.87
CA ALA A 260 13.44 5.51 38.13
C ALA A 260 12.34 5.60 39.20
N GLU A 261 11.07 5.42 38.80
CA GLU A 261 9.89 5.52 39.65
C GLU A 261 9.35 4.14 40.11
N GLY A 262 10.01 3.03 39.75
CA GLY A 262 9.78 1.71 40.34
C GLY A 262 8.47 1.01 39.99
N GLU A 263 7.57 1.65 39.25
CA GLU A 263 6.27 1.08 38.86
C GLU A 263 6.19 0.67 37.38
N ASP A 264 6.93 1.31 36.47
CA ASP A 264 6.94 0.98 35.04
C ASP A 264 8.29 0.37 34.58
N CYS A 265 8.24 -0.63 33.71
CA CYS A 265 9.42 -1.19 33.09
C CYS A 265 9.72 -0.52 31.74
N ALA A 266 10.90 0.06 31.58
CA ALA A 266 11.33 0.69 30.32
C ALA A 266 11.60 -0.35 29.22
N LYS A 267 12.11 -1.53 29.60
CA LYS A 267 12.28 -2.69 28.70
C LYS A 267 12.05 -3.99 29.44
N SER A 268 11.16 -4.81 28.92
CA SER A 268 10.89 -6.16 29.39
C SER A 268 11.33 -7.21 28.37
N ARG A 269 11.50 -8.44 28.84
CA ARG A 269 11.70 -9.64 28.01
C ARG A 269 10.73 -10.74 28.43
N LEU A 270 10.42 -11.65 27.52
CA LEU A 270 9.60 -12.81 27.81
C LEU A 270 10.52 -14.00 28.10
N VAL A 271 10.37 -14.60 29.28
CA VAL A 271 11.17 -15.75 29.71
C VAL A 271 10.22 -16.87 30.10
N VAL A 272 10.51 -18.11 29.69
CA VAL A 272 9.79 -19.29 30.18
C VAL A 272 10.48 -19.79 31.45
N PRO A 273 9.81 -19.78 32.62
CA PRO A 273 10.41 -20.22 33.87
C PRO A 273 10.90 -21.68 33.82
N ALA A 274 11.98 -21.96 34.55
CA ALA A 274 12.63 -23.27 34.55
C ALA A 274 11.78 -24.39 35.17
N ASP A 275 10.80 -24.06 36.01
CA ASP A 275 9.87 -25.00 36.63
C ASP A 275 8.64 -25.31 35.76
N THR A 276 8.59 -24.77 34.54
CA THR A 276 7.51 -25.10 33.61
C THR A 276 7.67 -26.50 33.02
N THR A 277 6.54 -27.17 32.77
CA THR A 277 6.52 -28.52 32.21
C THR A 277 7.22 -28.67 30.84
N ILE A 278 7.35 -27.59 30.08
CA ILE A 278 8.08 -27.59 28.79
C ILE A 278 9.60 -27.57 29.02
N VAL A 279 10.07 -26.84 30.02
CA VAL A 279 11.49 -26.82 30.39
C VAL A 279 11.91 -28.14 31.03
N GLU A 280 11.09 -28.72 31.90
CA GLU A 280 11.30 -30.08 32.42
C GLU A 280 11.39 -31.12 31.29
N ARG A 281 10.56 -30.96 30.25
CA ARG A 281 10.58 -31.85 29.07
C ARG A 281 11.83 -31.64 28.22
N ARG A 282 12.31 -30.41 28.04
CA ARG A 282 13.60 -30.12 27.41
C ARG A 282 14.73 -30.84 28.15
N ASP A 283 14.77 -30.73 29.47
CA ASP A 283 15.85 -31.32 30.27
C ASP A 283 15.86 -32.85 30.19
N LEU A 284 14.69 -33.48 30.16
CA LEU A 284 14.54 -34.91 29.88
C LEU A 284 15.13 -35.29 28.51
N ILE A 285 14.93 -34.48 27.48
CA ILE A 285 15.47 -34.74 26.14
C ILE A 285 17.00 -34.64 26.17
N LEU A 286 17.54 -33.60 26.82
CA LEU A 286 18.98 -33.42 26.99
C LEU A 286 19.61 -34.58 27.78
N ASP A 287 18.94 -35.09 28.81
CA ASP A 287 19.36 -36.31 29.54
C ASP A 287 19.38 -37.55 28.65
N LEU A 288 18.38 -37.71 27.77
CA LEU A 288 18.34 -38.82 26.83
C LEU A 288 19.48 -38.76 25.81
N LEU A 289 19.87 -37.55 25.38
CA LEU A 289 21.00 -37.32 24.49
C LEU A 289 22.34 -37.64 25.18
N ALA A 290 22.49 -37.30 26.46
CA ALA A 290 23.67 -37.65 27.25
C ALA A 290 23.76 -39.15 27.59
N GLY A 291 22.62 -39.85 27.72
CA GLY A 291 22.50 -41.18 28.30
C GLY A 291 22.93 -42.40 27.46
N GLY A 292 23.61 -42.23 26.32
CA GLY A 292 24.29 -43.32 25.59
C GLY A 292 23.40 -44.37 24.91
N GLY A 293 22.17 -44.01 24.52
CA GLY A 293 21.20 -44.94 23.95
C GLY A 293 21.26 -45.17 22.42
N ARG A 294 22.09 -44.40 21.71
CA ARG A 294 22.29 -44.34 20.24
C ARG A 294 23.60 -43.58 19.97
N THR A 295 24.24 -43.78 18.82
CA THR A 295 25.26 -42.84 18.30
C THR A 295 24.55 -41.62 17.69
N PRO A 296 24.58 -40.43 18.33
CA PRO A 296 23.91 -39.24 17.78
C PRO A 296 24.58 -38.81 16.47
N MET A 297 23.81 -38.22 15.56
CA MET A 297 24.35 -37.62 14.34
C MET A 297 25.23 -36.40 14.66
N SER A 298 24.97 -35.78 15.80
CA SER A 298 25.69 -34.62 16.34
C SER A 298 26.84 -34.99 17.30
N ALA A 299 27.24 -36.26 17.37
CA ALA A 299 28.26 -36.75 18.31
C ALA A 299 29.64 -36.07 18.18
N ASP A 300 29.98 -35.63 16.98
CA ASP A 300 31.26 -34.94 16.72
C ASP A 300 31.22 -33.44 17.11
N GLU A 301 30.04 -32.92 17.44
CA GLU A 301 29.80 -31.50 17.73
C GLU A 301 29.50 -31.22 19.21
N TYR A 302 28.83 -32.16 19.90
CA TYR A 302 28.42 -32.00 21.31
C TYR A 302 28.78 -33.19 22.19
N ASP A 303 29.17 -32.91 23.43
CA ASP A 303 29.38 -33.90 24.48
C ASP A 303 28.39 -33.76 25.66
N SER A 304 28.52 -34.62 26.67
CA SER A 304 27.63 -34.60 27.84
C SER A 304 27.68 -33.27 28.61
N THR A 305 28.83 -32.57 28.60
CA THR A 305 28.99 -31.29 29.30
C THR A 305 28.25 -30.17 28.56
N ASP A 306 28.15 -30.24 27.23
CA ASP A 306 27.34 -29.32 26.44
C ASP A 306 25.85 -29.45 26.77
N PHE A 307 25.35 -30.68 26.96
CA PHE A 307 23.96 -30.92 27.36
C PHE A 307 23.65 -30.45 28.78
N ASP A 308 24.59 -30.60 29.72
CA ASP A 308 24.44 -30.04 31.06
C ASP A 308 24.44 -28.51 31.05
N ARG A 309 25.25 -27.88 30.19
CA ARG A 309 25.20 -26.43 29.95
C ARG A 309 23.86 -26.01 29.35
N ALA A 310 23.35 -26.76 28.37
CA ALA A 310 22.06 -26.48 27.72
C ALA A 310 20.86 -26.53 28.69
N LYS A 311 20.89 -27.36 29.74
CA LYS A 311 19.85 -27.35 30.81
C LYS A 311 19.84 -26.04 31.60
N THR A 312 20.98 -25.38 31.71
CA THR A 312 21.07 -24.07 32.41
C THR A 312 20.72 -22.88 31.52
N GLU A 313 20.53 -23.11 30.22
CA GLU A 313 20.17 -22.06 29.27
C GLU A 313 18.75 -21.54 29.56
N GLU A 314 18.65 -20.22 29.70
CA GLU A 314 17.38 -19.55 29.91
C GLU A 314 16.56 -19.52 28.61
N VAL A 315 15.28 -19.83 28.70
CA VAL A 315 14.39 -19.83 27.54
C VAL A 315 13.81 -18.44 27.33
N VAL A 316 14.55 -17.61 26.58
CA VAL A 316 14.15 -16.25 26.24
C VAL A 316 13.43 -16.24 24.89
N LEU A 317 12.23 -15.68 24.85
CA LEU A 317 11.45 -15.55 23.63
C LEU A 317 11.67 -14.20 22.97
N VAL A 318 11.56 -14.17 21.64
CA VAL A 318 11.45 -12.90 20.92
C VAL A 318 10.12 -12.21 21.25
N SER A 319 10.06 -10.90 21.00
CA SER A 319 8.83 -10.14 21.17
C SER A 319 7.72 -10.76 20.32
N GLN A 320 6.61 -11.11 20.97
CA GLN A 320 5.45 -11.74 20.32
C GLN A 320 4.55 -10.71 19.61
N THR A 321 5.06 -9.52 19.35
CA THR A 321 4.39 -8.56 18.46
C THR A 321 4.40 -9.10 17.04
N THR A 322 3.24 -9.09 16.38
CA THR A 322 3.15 -9.43 14.95
C THR A 322 4.20 -8.62 14.17
N PRO A 323 5.05 -9.27 13.34
CA PRO A 323 6.04 -8.58 12.54
C PRO A 323 5.39 -7.43 11.77
N ARG A 324 5.95 -6.23 11.93
CA ARG A 324 5.43 -5.03 11.29
C ARG A 324 5.76 -5.11 9.80
N TRP A 325 4.75 -5.34 8.96
CA TRP A 325 4.88 -5.18 7.51
C TRP A 325 5.45 -3.81 7.15
N LEU A 326 6.31 -3.79 6.14
CA LEU A 326 6.76 -2.58 5.48
C LEU A 326 5.77 -2.22 4.39
N ALA A 327 5.48 -0.92 4.24
CA ALA A 327 4.48 -0.41 3.31
C ALA A 327 3.13 -1.18 3.32
N PRO A 328 2.42 -1.30 4.45
CA PRO A 328 1.27 -2.22 4.57
C PRO A 328 0.15 -1.94 3.57
N HIS A 329 -0.11 -0.67 3.25
CA HIS A 329 -1.09 -0.29 2.23
C HIS A 329 -0.69 -0.79 0.84
N PHE A 330 0.59 -0.73 0.50
CA PHE A 330 1.11 -1.28 -0.75
C PHE A 330 0.99 -2.79 -0.78
N VAL A 331 1.29 -3.48 0.33
CA VAL A 331 1.14 -4.94 0.43
C VAL A 331 -0.31 -5.37 0.18
N TRP A 332 -1.29 -4.62 0.71
CA TRP A 332 -2.69 -4.87 0.39
C TRP A 332 -3.02 -4.62 -1.09
N ALA A 333 -2.46 -3.58 -1.71
CA ALA A 333 -2.60 -3.34 -3.14
C ALA A 333 -1.98 -4.48 -3.98
N VAL A 334 -0.83 -5.01 -3.57
CA VAL A 334 -0.20 -6.21 -4.18
C VAL A 334 -1.11 -7.42 -4.06
N ARG A 335 -1.68 -7.67 -2.88
CA ARG A 335 -2.60 -8.79 -2.67
C ARG A 335 -3.85 -8.66 -3.53
N ASP A 336 -4.40 -7.45 -3.66
CA ASP A 336 -5.56 -7.20 -4.52
C ASP A 336 -5.22 -7.45 -6.00
N GLU A 337 -4.07 -6.98 -6.48
CA GLU A 337 -3.62 -7.23 -7.86
C GLU A 337 -3.32 -8.72 -8.12
N LEU A 338 -2.74 -9.43 -7.14
CA LEU A 338 -2.54 -10.88 -7.21
C LEU A 338 -3.88 -11.62 -7.29
N ALA A 339 -4.86 -11.23 -6.47
CA ALA A 339 -6.18 -11.85 -6.48
C ALA A 339 -6.84 -11.70 -7.87
N THR A 340 -6.78 -10.51 -8.46
CA THR A 340 -7.27 -10.28 -9.83
C THR A 340 -6.56 -11.16 -10.86
N LYS A 341 -5.24 -11.34 -10.75
CA LYS A 341 -4.44 -12.12 -11.71
C LYS A 341 -4.57 -13.64 -11.55
N LEU A 342 -4.75 -14.15 -10.32
CA LEU A 342 -4.71 -15.58 -10.00
C LEU A 342 -6.09 -16.20 -9.74
N CYS A 343 -6.99 -15.45 -9.10
CA CYS A 343 -8.26 -15.98 -8.59
C CYS A 343 -9.47 -15.66 -9.49
N GLY A 344 -9.28 -14.82 -10.52
CA GLY A 344 -10.35 -14.27 -11.36
C GLY A 344 -10.88 -12.93 -10.82
N GLU A 345 -11.44 -12.10 -11.71
CA GLU A 345 -11.74 -10.68 -11.44
C GLU A 345 -12.69 -10.42 -10.26
N GLU A 346 -13.57 -11.37 -9.93
CA GLU A 346 -14.57 -11.21 -8.86
C GLU A 346 -14.20 -11.88 -7.53
N SER A 347 -13.09 -12.63 -7.47
CA SER A 347 -12.73 -13.40 -6.28
C SER A 347 -11.60 -12.73 -5.47
N PRO A 348 -11.86 -12.34 -4.21
CA PRO A 348 -10.87 -11.63 -3.37
C PRO A 348 -9.77 -12.55 -2.81
N THR A 349 -9.86 -13.87 -3.06
CA THR A 349 -8.92 -14.89 -2.61
C THR A 349 -9.13 -16.22 -3.34
N CYS A 350 -8.13 -17.10 -3.31
CA CYS A 350 -8.15 -18.47 -3.80
C CYS A 350 -7.04 -19.30 -3.12
N ASP A 351 -7.08 -20.62 -3.25
CA ASP A 351 -6.10 -21.52 -2.61
C ASP A 351 -4.65 -21.19 -2.99
N GLU A 352 -4.40 -20.86 -4.27
CA GLU A 352 -3.06 -20.48 -4.74
C GLU A 352 -2.50 -19.26 -3.99
N LEU A 353 -3.35 -18.26 -3.70
CA LEU A 353 -2.95 -17.04 -3.01
C LEU A 353 -2.67 -17.26 -1.51
N GLU A 354 -3.49 -18.07 -0.84
CA GLU A 354 -3.44 -18.25 0.62
C GLU A 354 -2.60 -19.44 1.07
N ARG A 355 -2.34 -20.40 0.17
CA ARG A 355 -1.69 -21.69 0.46
C ARG A 355 -0.53 -22.01 -0.49
N GLY A 356 -0.39 -21.33 -1.62
CA GLY A 356 0.58 -21.66 -2.66
C GLY A 356 2.06 -21.38 -2.32
N GLY A 357 2.34 -20.67 -1.22
CA GLY A 357 3.72 -20.34 -0.83
C GLY A 357 4.42 -19.41 -1.83
N LEU A 358 3.69 -18.43 -2.36
CA LEU A 358 4.17 -17.60 -3.45
C LEU A 358 5.31 -16.68 -3.03
N ARG A 359 6.27 -16.48 -3.92
CA ARG A 359 7.29 -15.44 -3.81
C ARG A 359 7.00 -14.30 -4.78
N VAL A 360 6.68 -13.13 -4.24
CA VAL A 360 6.23 -11.97 -5.02
C VAL A 360 7.29 -10.88 -4.98
N THR A 361 7.89 -10.55 -6.13
CA THR A 361 8.76 -9.38 -6.29
C THR A 361 7.92 -8.22 -6.80
N THR A 362 7.93 -7.10 -6.08
CA THR A 362 7.02 -5.97 -6.33
C THR A 362 7.72 -4.80 -7.02
N THR A 363 6.98 -3.74 -7.32
CA THR A 363 7.53 -2.51 -7.90
C THR A 363 8.11 -1.54 -6.87
N LEU A 364 7.82 -1.76 -5.58
CA LEU A 364 8.17 -0.86 -4.49
C LEU A 364 9.69 -0.71 -4.35
N ASP A 365 10.15 0.54 -4.30
CA ASP A 365 11.50 0.87 -3.89
C ASP A 365 11.48 1.22 -2.39
N ALA A 366 12.10 0.36 -1.56
CA ALA A 366 12.04 0.48 -0.11
C ALA A 366 12.67 1.80 0.41
N GLU A 367 13.64 2.37 -0.30
CA GLU A 367 14.27 3.64 0.09
C GLU A 367 13.37 4.83 -0.25
N LEU A 368 12.78 4.85 -1.46
CA LEU A 368 11.79 5.87 -1.82
C LEU A 368 10.57 5.80 -0.89
N GLN A 369 10.10 4.59 -0.54
CA GLN A 369 9.00 4.41 0.40
C GLN A 369 9.28 5.05 1.77
N LYS A 370 10.48 4.86 2.33
CA LYS A 370 10.88 5.48 3.62
C LYS A 370 10.81 7.00 3.54
N VAL A 371 11.26 7.59 2.43
CA VAL A 371 11.20 9.05 2.19
C VAL A 371 9.74 9.51 2.05
N ALA A 372 8.89 8.75 1.35
CA ALA A 372 7.47 9.03 1.23
C ALA A 372 6.78 9.07 2.60
N GLU A 373 6.97 8.03 3.42
CA GLU A 373 6.41 7.97 4.77
C GLU A 373 6.90 9.12 5.65
N LYS A 374 8.19 9.47 5.53
CA LYS A 374 8.79 10.58 6.26
C LYS A 374 8.05 11.89 5.99
N TRP A 375 7.87 12.25 4.72
CA TRP A 375 7.26 13.53 4.35
C TRP A 375 5.77 13.58 4.63
N VAL A 376 5.05 12.45 4.55
CA VAL A 376 3.64 12.40 5.00
C VAL A 376 3.56 12.61 6.52
N LYS A 377 4.42 11.96 7.31
CA LYS A 377 4.51 12.17 8.77
C LYS A 377 4.90 13.60 9.14
N ALA A 378 5.72 14.26 8.32
CA ALA A 378 6.11 15.66 8.52
C ALA A 378 4.92 16.62 8.52
N ALA A 379 3.91 16.37 7.66
CA ALA A 379 2.73 17.22 7.57
C ALA A 379 1.65 16.88 8.61
N VAL A 380 1.58 15.63 9.08
CA VAL A 380 0.45 15.14 9.89
C VAL A 380 0.85 14.84 11.34
N ILE A 381 1.98 14.17 11.55
CA ILE A 381 2.38 13.70 12.88
C ILE A 381 3.19 14.76 13.61
N VAL A 382 4.19 15.35 12.93
CA VAL A 382 5.09 16.35 13.54
C VAL A 382 4.34 17.54 14.14
N PRO A 383 3.38 18.21 13.45
CA PRO A 383 2.71 19.39 13.98
C PRO A 383 1.84 19.12 15.22
N HIS A 384 1.39 17.87 15.38
CA HIS A 384 0.46 17.45 16.44
C HIS A 384 1.13 16.63 17.54
N ALA A 385 2.44 16.40 17.45
CA ALA A 385 3.22 15.74 18.48
C ALA A 385 3.35 16.62 19.75
N LYS A 386 3.58 15.99 20.90
CA LYS A 386 3.85 16.71 22.16
C LYS A 386 5.12 17.58 22.07
N SER A 387 6.13 17.10 21.33
CA SER A 387 7.39 17.83 21.08
C SER A 387 7.71 17.83 19.58
N PRO A 388 7.12 18.74 18.78
CA PRO A 388 7.26 18.75 17.32
C PRO A 388 8.72 18.80 16.85
N LYS A 389 9.57 19.59 17.51
CA LYS A 389 11.00 19.70 17.17
C LYS A 389 11.74 18.37 17.35
N ALA A 390 11.48 17.65 18.45
CA ALA A 390 12.10 16.36 18.70
C ALA A 390 11.60 15.30 17.70
N THR A 391 10.30 15.30 17.40
CA THR A 391 9.70 14.38 16.42
C THR A 391 10.23 14.65 15.00
N ALA A 392 10.39 15.90 14.59
CA ALA A 392 11.02 16.25 13.31
C ALA A 392 12.47 15.73 13.24
N LYS A 393 13.25 15.95 14.30
CA LYS A 393 14.63 15.46 14.38
C LYS A 393 14.72 13.94 14.30
N GLN A 394 13.81 13.21 14.94
CA GLN A 394 13.73 11.73 14.84
C GLN A 394 13.46 11.25 13.41
N LEU A 395 12.71 12.03 12.63
CA LEU A 395 12.49 11.77 11.21
C LEU A 395 13.65 12.23 10.33
N GLY A 396 14.71 12.83 10.88
CA GLY A 396 15.80 13.41 10.08
C GLY A 396 15.38 14.68 9.34
N LEU A 397 14.48 15.47 9.94
CA LEU A 397 13.98 16.74 9.40
C LEU A 397 14.31 17.89 10.34
N GLU A 398 14.62 19.05 9.75
CA GLU A 398 14.61 20.33 10.46
C GLU A 398 13.16 20.77 10.67
N TYR A 399 12.84 21.22 11.89
CA TYR A 399 11.50 21.72 12.18
C TYR A 399 11.32 23.13 11.60
N ALA A 400 10.56 23.22 10.51
CA ALA A 400 10.34 24.44 9.76
C ALA A 400 9.02 25.14 10.13
N ASP A 401 8.95 26.45 9.87
CA ASP A 401 7.79 27.30 10.19
C ASP A 401 6.48 26.78 9.61
N TRP A 402 6.51 26.19 8.41
CA TRP A 402 5.31 25.65 7.77
C TRP A 402 4.68 24.52 8.61
N MET A 403 5.48 23.66 9.25
CA MET A 403 4.97 22.61 10.15
C MET A 403 4.32 23.22 11.38
N GLY A 404 4.92 24.29 11.93
CA GLY A 404 4.37 25.00 13.09
C GLY A 404 3.01 25.63 12.83
N LYS A 405 2.77 26.14 11.62
CA LYS A 405 1.49 26.70 11.20
C LYS A 405 0.34 25.68 11.17
N LEU A 406 0.66 24.38 11.19
CA LEU A 406 -0.34 23.30 11.14
C LEU A 406 -0.81 22.85 12.52
N ARG A 407 -0.16 23.29 13.61
CA ARG A 407 -0.46 22.84 14.97
C ARG A 407 -1.93 22.99 15.37
N ASP A 408 -2.54 24.12 14.98
CA ASP A 408 -3.93 24.47 15.31
C ASP A 408 -4.93 24.18 14.18
N LYS A 409 -4.46 23.50 13.13
CA LYS A 409 -5.25 23.06 11.98
C LYS A 409 -5.73 21.63 12.18
N ASP A 410 -6.68 21.21 11.37
CA ASP A 410 -7.33 19.91 11.52
C ASP A 410 -6.99 18.95 10.38
N VAL A 411 -5.71 18.92 10.01
CA VAL A 411 -5.16 18.00 9.01
C VAL A 411 -4.72 16.73 9.73
N ARG A 412 -5.57 15.70 9.77
CA ARG A 412 -5.33 14.50 10.60
C ARG A 412 -4.85 13.28 9.83
N ASN A 413 -4.86 13.31 8.50
CA ASN A 413 -4.32 12.25 7.67
C ASN A 413 -3.59 12.80 6.43
N GLY A 414 -2.84 11.95 5.76
CA GLY A 414 -2.12 12.27 4.55
C GLY A 414 -1.68 11.01 3.81
N ALA A 415 -1.40 11.17 2.53
CA ALA A 415 -1.02 10.11 1.62
C ALA A 415 -0.04 10.63 0.57
N LEU A 416 0.78 9.72 0.02
CA LEU A 416 1.66 10.01 -1.10
C LEU A 416 1.80 8.77 -1.97
N VAL A 417 1.83 8.97 -3.29
CA VAL A 417 2.08 7.92 -4.28
C VAL A 417 3.07 8.44 -5.32
N ALA A 418 4.02 7.61 -5.70
CA ALA A 418 5.00 7.88 -6.74
C ALA A 418 4.98 6.78 -7.79
N LEU A 419 4.89 7.18 -9.05
CA LEU A 419 4.78 6.33 -10.23
C LEU A 419 5.99 6.58 -11.14
N ASP A 420 6.66 5.52 -11.59
CA ASP A 420 7.50 5.61 -12.78
C ASP A 420 6.62 5.61 -14.02
N TYR A 421 6.43 6.78 -14.64
CA TYR A 421 5.48 6.94 -15.74
C TYR A 421 5.92 6.30 -17.05
N GLN A 422 7.17 5.83 -17.16
CA GLN A 422 7.62 5.09 -18.34
C GLN A 422 7.28 3.60 -18.24
N THR A 423 7.21 3.07 -17.02
CA THR A 423 7.03 1.63 -16.79
C THR A 423 5.71 1.28 -16.12
N GLY A 424 4.95 2.24 -15.58
CA GLY A 424 3.74 1.96 -14.81
C GLY A 424 4.03 1.49 -13.38
N GLU A 425 5.29 1.45 -12.95
CA GLU A 425 5.65 0.92 -11.63
C GLU A 425 5.31 1.90 -10.50
N LEU A 426 4.51 1.46 -9.52
CA LEU A 426 4.28 2.19 -8.27
C LEU A 426 5.45 2.02 -7.30
N VAL A 427 6.42 2.93 -7.37
CA VAL A 427 7.68 2.82 -6.63
C VAL A 427 7.62 3.32 -5.18
N ALA A 428 6.60 4.10 -4.83
CA ALA A 428 6.28 4.44 -3.43
C ALA A 428 4.76 4.62 -3.24
N TYR A 429 4.24 4.17 -2.10
CA TYR A 429 2.81 4.11 -1.82
C TYR A 429 2.52 4.21 -0.32
N VAL A 430 1.98 5.34 0.10
CA VAL A 430 1.63 5.65 1.49
C VAL A 430 0.14 6.00 1.56
N GLY A 431 -0.68 5.04 2.00
CA GLY A 431 -2.14 5.19 2.11
C GLY A 431 -2.63 6.01 3.31
N SER A 432 -1.80 6.18 4.35
CA SER A 432 -2.12 6.96 5.55
C SER A 432 -0.85 7.43 6.28
N ALA A 433 -0.98 8.42 7.18
CA ALA A 433 0.17 9.02 7.85
C ALA A 433 0.95 8.09 8.79
N ASP A 434 0.28 7.12 9.41
CA ASP A 434 0.93 6.06 10.20
C ASP A 434 -0.02 4.86 10.33
N TYR A 435 0.20 3.83 9.52
CA TYR A 435 -0.63 2.62 9.50
C TYR A 435 -0.74 1.93 10.87
N TYR A 436 0.31 2.01 11.69
CA TYR A 436 0.40 1.31 12.97
C TYR A 436 0.10 2.19 14.17
N ALA A 437 -0.41 3.40 13.95
CA ALA A 437 -0.85 4.24 15.04
C ALA A 437 -1.92 3.51 15.88
N ARG A 438 -1.69 3.43 17.20
CA ARG A 438 -2.61 2.75 18.13
C ARG A 438 -3.96 3.47 18.25
N ARG A 439 -3.97 4.79 18.04
CA ARG A 439 -5.16 5.63 18.14
C ARG A 439 -5.81 5.78 16.77
N SER A 440 -7.02 5.25 16.64
CA SER A 440 -7.92 5.52 15.51
C SER A 440 -9.00 6.52 15.92
N THR A 441 -9.37 7.41 15.03
CA THR A 441 -10.47 8.37 15.17
C THR A 441 -11.22 8.47 13.85
N LYS A 442 -12.39 9.12 13.80
CA LYS A 442 -13.08 9.33 12.52
C LYS A 442 -12.20 10.09 11.51
N LYS A 443 -11.50 11.13 11.97
CA LYS A 443 -10.60 11.98 11.16
C LYS A 443 -9.28 11.29 10.78
N PHE A 444 -8.79 10.37 11.60
CA PHE A 444 -7.58 9.60 11.32
C PHE A 444 -7.83 8.11 11.49
N GLN A 445 -7.95 7.41 10.36
CA GLN A 445 -8.14 5.96 10.28
C GLN A 445 -6.84 5.34 9.73
N PRO A 446 -5.95 4.83 10.60
CA PRO A 446 -4.62 4.34 10.21
C PRO A 446 -4.61 3.32 9.07
N LYS A 447 -5.58 2.40 9.09
CA LYS A 447 -5.68 1.28 8.13
C LYS A 447 -6.50 1.61 6.89
N TYR A 448 -7.04 2.82 6.77
CA TYR A 448 -7.77 3.22 5.57
C TYR A 448 -6.79 3.67 4.49
N ASP A 449 -6.78 2.95 3.37
CA ASP A 449 -5.95 3.29 2.21
C ASP A 449 -6.58 4.41 1.40
N VAL A 450 -6.05 5.63 1.56
CA VAL A 450 -6.52 6.78 0.78
C VAL A 450 -6.06 6.70 -0.68
N VAL A 451 -4.93 6.05 -0.99
CA VAL A 451 -4.34 6.08 -2.34
C VAL A 451 -5.14 5.26 -3.33
N GLY A 452 -5.46 4.01 -2.99
CA GLY A 452 -6.11 3.06 -3.91
C GLY A 452 -7.60 2.90 -3.66
N LYS A 453 -8.07 3.12 -2.43
CA LYS A 453 -9.49 2.95 -2.06
C LYS A 453 -10.20 4.26 -1.72
N GLY A 454 -9.46 5.36 -1.66
CA GLY A 454 -9.98 6.68 -1.31
C GLY A 454 -10.45 7.48 -2.50
N PHE A 455 -11.75 7.55 -2.73
CA PHE A 455 -12.34 8.56 -3.61
C PHE A 455 -12.20 9.95 -2.95
N ARG A 456 -11.34 10.80 -3.49
CA ARG A 456 -11.06 12.16 -2.99
C ARG A 456 -11.23 13.17 -4.12
N GLN A 457 -11.60 14.41 -3.79
CA GLN A 457 -11.74 15.45 -4.81
C GLN A 457 -10.36 15.98 -5.22
N PRO A 458 -10.00 15.93 -6.53
CA PRO A 458 -8.76 16.54 -7.04
C PRO A 458 -8.73 18.06 -6.86
N GLY A 459 -9.91 18.68 -6.85
CA GLY A 459 -10.02 20.13 -6.95
C GLY A 459 -9.31 20.67 -8.20
N SER A 460 -8.62 21.80 -8.05
CA SER A 460 -7.85 22.41 -9.14
C SER A 460 -6.71 21.55 -9.73
N ALA A 461 -6.38 20.40 -9.13
CA ALA A 461 -5.44 19.44 -9.74
C ALA A 461 -6.00 18.78 -11.01
N PHE A 462 -7.31 18.90 -11.28
CA PHE A 462 -7.92 18.41 -12.53
C PHE A 462 -7.70 19.35 -13.74
N LYS A 463 -7.46 20.65 -13.51
CA LYS A 463 -7.39 21.67 -14.57
C LYS A 463 -6.41 21.35 -15.71
N PRO A 464 -5.20 20.79 -15.46
CA PRO A 464 -4.28 20.43 -16.54
C PRO A 464 -4.92 19.55 -17.61
N PHE A 465 -5.77 18.60 -17.22
CA PHE A 465 -6.45 17.70 -18.16
C PHE A 465 -7.48 18.46 -19.00
N ASN A 466 -8.30 19.30 -18.37
CA ASN A 466 -9.26 20.14 -19.10
C ASN A 466 -8.55 21.00 -20.18
N TYR A 467 -7.43 21.64 -19.84
CA TYR A 467 -6.68 22.42 -20.82
C TYR A 467 -5.95 21.55 -21.86
N ALA A 468 -5.36 20.42 -21.46
CA ALA A 468 -4.68 19.52 -22.39
C ALA A 468 -5.64 18.98 -23.45
N ILE A 469 -6.83 18.55 -23.03
CA ILE A 469 -7.89 18.02 -23.89
C ILE A 469 -8.37 19.09 -24.88
N GLY A 470 -8.56 20.34 -24.42
CA GLY A 470 -8.97 21.42 -25.31
C GLY A 470 -7.90 21.87 -26.30
N ILE A 471 -6.62 21.86 -25.90
CA ILE A 471 -5.49 22.13 -26.80
C ILE A 471 -5.39 21.04 -27.87
N ASP A 472 -5.45 19.76 -27.45
CA ASP A 472 -5.39 18.61 -28.35
C ASP A 472 -6.57 18.60 -29.33
N GLY A 473 -7.77 18.88 -28.83
CA GLY A 473 -9.00 19.04 -29.60
C GLY A 473 -9.11 20.36 -30.37
N ARG A 474 -8.06 21.19 -30.40
CA ARG A 474 -7.98 22.48 -31.13
C ARG A 474 -9.08 23.48 -30.77
N GLN A 475 -9.62 23.42 -29.56
CA GLN A 475 -10.63 24.37 -29.07
C GLN A 475 -10.01 25.71 -28.69
N PHE A 476 -8.78 25.68 -28.20
CA PHE A 476 -7.99 26.84 -27.82
C PHE A 476 -6.48 26.49 -27.81
N THR A 477 -5.64 27.49 -27.57
CA THR A 477 -4.18 27.37 -27.53
C THR A 477 -3.63 27.94 -26.22
N ALA A 478 -2.36 27.71 -25.89
CA ALA A 478 -1.74 28.31 -24.70
C ALA A 478 -1.74 29.86 -24.73
N GLY A 479 -1.78 30.45 -25.94
CA GLY A 479 -1.93 31.89 -26.15
C GLY A 479 -3.38 32.40 -26.14
N THR A 480 -4.39 31.54 -26.01
CA THR A 480 -5.79 31.96 -25.93
C THR A 480 -6.03 32.78 -24.66
N VAL A 481 -6.74 33.90 -24.80
CA VAL A 481 -7.03 34.83 -23.70
C VAL A 481 -8.47 34.65 -23.27
N PHE A 482 -8.70 34.27 -22.00
CA PHE A 482 -10.02 34.19 -21.40
C PHE A 482 -10.32 35.44 -20.60
N MET A 483 -11.57 35.84 -20.53
CA MET A 483 -12.02 36.85 -19.58
C MET A 483 -12.27 36.21 -18.21
N ASP A 484 -11.42 36.52 -17.25
CA ASP A 484 -11.60 36.29 -15.82
C ASP A 484 -12.53 37.37 -15.22
N SER A 485 -13.80 37.28 -15.59
CA SER A 485 -14.90 38.14 -15.19
C SER A 485 -15.94 37.30 -14.45
N GLY A 486 -16.46 37.79 -13.33
CA GLY A 486 -17.47 37.10 -12.54
C GLY A 486 -18.70 36.83 -13.40
N THR A 487 -18.92 35.54 -13.71
CA THR A 487 -19.86 35.09 -14.74
C THR A 487 -20.89 34.15 -14.11
N ASP A 488 -22.17 34.36 -14.42
CA ASP A 488 -23.21 33.34 -14.22
C ASP A 488 -23.21 32.41 -15.42
N PHE A 489 -22.83 31.15 -15.21
CA PHE A 489 -22.77 30.13 -16.26
C PHE A 489 -24.13 29.46 -16.54
N GLY A 490 -25.20 29.95 -15.91
CA GLY A 490 -26.56 29.43 -16.01
C GLY A 490 -26.97 28.65 -14.77
N GLY A 491 -28.27 28.63 -14.47
CA GLY A 491 -28.81 27.93 -13.31
C GLY A 491 -28.35 28.48 -11.96
N GLY A 492 -27.84 29.72 -11.92
CA GLY A 492 -27.29 30.35 -10.72
C GLY A 492 -25.88 29.89 -10.36
N TYR A 493 -25.16 29.24 -11.29
CA TYR A 493 -23.78 28.82 -11.07
C TYR A 493 -22.79 29.97 -11.34
N THR A 494 -22.39 30.66 -10.27
CA THR A 494 -21.44 31.79 -10.28
C THR A 494 -20.16 31.47 -9.51
N PRO A 495 -19.23 30.67 -10.07
CA PRO A 495 -17.98 30.34 -9.40
C PRO A 495 -17.10 31.58 -9.28
N ASN A 496 -16.42 31.70 -8.13
CA ASN A 496 -15.44 32.76 -7.89
C ASN A 496 -14.02 32.20 -7.95
N ASP A 497 -13.06 33.04 -8.31
CA ASP A 497 -11.66 32.81 -7.98
C ASP A 497 -11.43 32.75 -6.47
N ALA A 498 -10.41 32.02 -6.04
CA ALA A 498 -10.14 31.77 -4.62
C ALA A 498 -9.92 33.06 -3.81
N ASP A 499 -9.39 34.11 -4.45
CA ASP A 499 -9.17 35.42 -3.84
C ASP A 499 -10.34 36.41 -4.05
N ARG A 500 -11.41 35.98 -4.73
CA ARG A 500 -12.59 36.78 -5.08
C ARG A 500 -12.25 38.06 -5.85
N LEU A 501 -11.20 37.99 -6.66
CA LEU A 501 -10.81 39.05 -7.58
C LEU A 501 -11.16 38.66 -9.01
N GLU A 502 -11.47 39.65 -9.82
CA GLU A 502 -11.71 39.50 -11.26
C GLU A 502 -10.65 40.29 -12.03
N ARG A 503 -9.89 39.60 -12.88
CA ARG A 503 -8.72 40.16 -13.58
C ARG A 503 -9.03 40.63 -15.00
N GLY A 504 -10.20 40.28 -15.52
CA GLY A 504 -10.56 40.49 -16.92
C GLY A 504 -9.68 39.62 -17.83
N PRO A 505 -9.09 40.13 -18.90
CA PRO A 505 -8.41 39.27 -19.88
C PRO A 505 -7.11 38.65 -19.31
N VAL A 506 -7.03 37.32 -19.35
CA VAL A 506 -5.91 36.50 -18.86
C VAL A 506 -5.56 35.39 -19.88
N PRO A 507 -4.30 35.26 -20.32
CA PRO A 507 -3.86 34.14 -21.14
C PRO A 507 -4.03 32.78 -20.44
N LEU A 508 -4.36 31.73 -21.19
CA LEU A 508 -4.50 30.37 -20.70
C LEU A 508 -3.29 29.95 -19.86
N ARG A 509 -2.06 30.20 -20.33
CA ARG A 509 -0.83 29.94 -19.58
C ARG A 509 -0.91 30.47 -18.14
N GLN A 510 -1.29 31.73 -18.00
CA GLN A 510 -1.37 32.39 -16.69
C GLN A 510 -2.57 31.88 -15.90
N ALA A 511 -3.72 31.68 -16.54
CA ALA A 511 -4.90 31.11 -15.89
C ALA A 511 -4.60 29.75 -15.26
N LEU A 512 -3.87 28.88 -15.96
CA LEU A 512 -3.47 27.56 -15.43
C LEU A 512 -2.36 27.67 -14.37
N GLN A 513 -1.34 28.51 -14.58
CA GLN A 513 -0.24 28.72 -13.61
C GLN A 513 -0.75 29.24 -12.27
N PHE A 514 -1.66 30.22 -12.30
CA PHE A 514 -2.27 30.82 -11.11
C PHE A 514 -3.56 30.10 -10.68
N SER A 515 -3.94 29.04 -11.40
CA SER A 515 -5.05 28.18 -11.05
C SER A 515 -6.40 28.91 -10.93
N LEU A 516 -6.67 29.87 -11.81
CA LEU A 516 -7.91 30.66 -11.81
C LEU A 516 -9.13 29.77 -12.13
N ASN A 517 -10.24 30.00 -11.46
CA ASN A 517 -11.45 29.18 -11.53
C ASN A 517 -12.28 29.55 -12.74
N ILE A 518 -12.55 30.83 -12.96
CA ILE A 518 -13.47 31.30 -14.01
C ILE A 518 -12.96 30.90 -15.41
N PRO A 519 -11.68 31.14 -15.80
CA PRO A 519 -11.17 30.65 -17.08
C PRO A 519 -11.20 29.14 -17.25
N SER A 520 -11.09 28.36 -16.16
CA SER A 520 -11.17 26.90 -16.22
C SER A 520 -12.59 26.45 -16.59
N VAL A 521 -13.61 27.09 -16.00
CA VAL A 521 -15.02 26.81 -16.31
C VAL A 521 -15.34 27.21 -17.75
N LYS A 522 -14.82 28.34 -18.22
CA LYS A 522 -14.94 28.73 -19.65
C LYS A 522 -14.29 27.70 -20.58
N ALA A 523 -13.08 27.22 -20.25
CA ALA A 523 -12.42 26.16 -21.01
C ALA A 523 -13.25 24.86 -21.04
N MET A 524 -13.85 24.47 -19.91
CA MET A 524 -14.73 23.30 -19.83
C MET A 524 -15.98 23.45 -20.70
N ALA A 525 -16.61 24.63 -20.68
CA ALA A 525 -17.77 24.92 -21.51
C ALA A 525 -17.45 24.88 -23.01
N LEU A 526 -16.25 25.33 -23.43
CA LEU A 526 -15.79 25.23 -24.81
C LEU A 526 -15.49 23.78 -25.22
N ASN A 527 -14.94 22.98 -24.32
CA ASN A 527 -14.60 21.58 -24.60
C ASN A 527 -15.82 20.65 -24.61
N GLY A 528 -16.84 20.95 -23.79
CA GLY A 528 -17.95 20.04 -23.49
C GLY A 528 -17.62 19.13 -22.30
N PRO A 529 -18.39 19.18 -21.19
CA PRO A 529 -18.14 18.38 -19.99
C PRO A 529 -18.06 16.87 -20.21
N GLU A 530 -18.93 16.33 -21.05
CA GLU A 530 -19.00 14.90 -21.35
C GLU A 530 -17.75 14.42 -22.10
N ALA A 531 -17.26 15.22 -23.05
CA ALA A 531 -16.04 14.93 -23.79
C ALA A 531 -14.81 14.96 -22.88
N VAL A 532 -14.74 15.93 -21.97
CA VAL A 532 -13.66 16.01 -20.98
C VAL A 532 -13.72 14.85 -19.99
N PHE A 533 -14.92 14.47 -19.53
CA PHE A 533 -15.10 13.34 -18.62
C PHE A 533 -14.66 12.02 -19.26
N GLY A 534 -15.14 11.70 -20.47
CA GLY A 534 -14.77 10.47 -21.18
C GLY A 534 -13.27 10.42 -21.46
N ARG A 535 -12.69 11.54 -21.92
CA ARG A 535 -11.24 11.59 -22.15
C ARG A 535 -10.44 11.48 -20.86
N ALA A 536 -10.92 12.02 -19.73
CA ALA A 536 -10.28 11.84 -18.43
C ALA A 536 -10.24 10.36 -18.00
N GLN A 537 -11.25 9.57 -18.36
CA GLN A 537 -11.22 8.12 -18.12
C GLN A 537 -10.13 7.43 -18.95
N GLU A 538 -9.91 7.85 -20.20
CA GLU A 538 -8.79 7.35 -21.03
C GLU A 538 -7.41 7.71 -20.45
N PHE A 539 -7.30 8.84 -19.74
CA PHE A 539 -6.10 9.19 -18.96
C PHE A 539 -5.83 8.23 -17.78
N GLY A 540 -6.77 7.35 -17.45
CA GLY A 540 -6.70 6.38 -16.35
C GLY A 540 -7.52 6.76 -15.13
N MET A 541 -8.34 7.82 -15.18
CA MET A 541 -9.15 8.24 -14.03
C MET A 541 -10.44 7.43 -13.90
N THR A 542 -10.65 6.77 -12.75
CA THR A 542 -11.97 6.27 -12.37
C THR A 542 -12.70 7.30 -11.52
N PHE A 543 -14.02 7.41 -11.71
CA PHE A 543 -14.86 8.33 -10.95
C PHE A 543 -15.94 7.57 -10.19
N ARG A 544 -16.41 8.17 -9.09
CA ARG A 544 -17.50 7.60 -8.31
C ARG A 544 -18.84 7.79 -9.03
N GLY A 545 -19.38 6.72 -9.63
CA GLY A 545 -20.69 6.68 -10.32
C GLY A 545 -20.63 6.91 -11.84
N GLU A 546 -21.79 6.81 -12.52
CA GLU A 546 -21.97 6.87 -13.99
C GLU A 546 -22.99 7.97 -14.41
N PRO A 547 -22.93 8.57 -15.63
CA PRO A 547 -21.95 9.53 -16.15
C PRO A 547 -22.16 11.00 -15.63
N SER A 548 -21.42 11.96 -16.20
CA SER A 548 -21.06 13.31 -15.67
C SER A 548 -22.17 14.23 -15.13
N ARG A 549 -22.77 13.90 -13.98
CA ARG A 549 -23.64 14.84 -13.22
C ARG A 549 -22.96 16.14 -12.81
N ALA A 550 -21.62 16.23 -12.91
CA ALA A 550 -20.87 17.43 -12.56
C ALA A 550 -21.06 18.59 -13.57
N GLY A 551 -21.32 18.31 -14.85
CA GLY A 551 -21.39 19.34 -15.88
C GLY A 551 -20.17 20.29 -15.83
N LEU A 552 -20.42 21.60 -15.87
CA LEU A 552 -19.36 22.63 -15.82
C LEU A 552 -18.52 22.63 -14.54
N THR A 553 -19.06 22.11 -13.43
CA THR A 553 -18.32 22.07 -12.15
C THR A 553 -17.14 21.09 -12.18
N LEU A 554 -17.12 20.15 -13.15
CA LEU A 554 -15.97 19.28 -13.40
C LEU A 554 -14.68 20.10 -13.66
N ALA A 555 -14.81 21.31 -14.19
CA ALA A 555 -13.69 22.23 -14.44
C ALA A 555 -12.88 22.57 -13.18
N LEU A 556 -13.50 22.36 -12.00
CA LEU A 556 -12.93 22.62 -10.69
C LEU A 556 -12.62 21.32 -9.93
N GLY A 557 -12.74 20.16 -10.57
CA GLY A 557 -12.40 18.85 -10.01
C GLY A 557 -13.32 18.39 -8.89
N VAL A 558 -14.63 18.60 -9.03
CA VAL A 558 -15.62 18.16 -8.03
C VAL A 558 -15.87 16.65 -8.02
N GLN A 559 -15.52 15.95 -9.11
CA GLN A 559 -15.67 14.51 -9.18
C GLN A 559 -14.52 13.83 -8.44
N GLU A 560 -14.88 12.94 -7.52
CA GLU A 560 -13.92 12.19 -6.73
C GLU A 560 -13.26 11.09 -7.57
N THR A 561 -11.95 10.93 -7.42
CA THR A 561 -11.15 9.87 -8.06
C THR A 561 -10.09 9.38 -7.07
N PRO A 562 -9.64 8.11 -7.15
CA PRO A 562 -8.51 7.63 -6.36
C PRO A 562 -7.22 8.42 -6.66
N PRO A 563 -6.42 8.80 -5.66
CA PRO A 563 -5.10 9.41 -5.87
C PRO A 563 -4.17 8.61 -6.79
N VAL A 564 -4.23 7.28 -6.77
CA VAL A 564 -3.43 6.42 -7.68
C VAL A 564 -3.80 6.64 -9.16
N ASP A 565 -5.07 6.85 -9.44
CA ASP A 565 -5.55 7.12 -10.80
C ASP A 565 -5.17 8.53 -11.25
N LEU A 566 -5.27 9.51 -10.34
CA LEU A 566 -4.85 10.87 -10.63
C LEU A 566 -3.35 10.95 -10.91
N VAL A 567 -2.49 10.30 -10.11
CA VAL A 567 -1.04 10.27 -10.41
C VAL A 567 -0.74 9.52 -11.71
N THR A 568 -1.51 8.48 -12.05
CA THR A 568 -1.43 7.79 -13.34
C THR A 568 -1.71 8.75 -14.49
N ALA A 569 -2.77 9.57 -14.38
CA ALA A 569 -3.08 10.58 -15.37
C ALA A 569 -1.98 11.65 -15.51
N TYR A 570 -1.35 12.09 -14.40
CA TYR A 570 -0.17 12.96 -14.46
C TYR A 570 1.03 12.26 -15.12
N GLY A 571 1.20 10.96 -14.89
CA GLY A 571 2.18 10.12 -15.59
C GLY A 571 1.92 10.07 -17.09
N THR A 572 0.67 9.93 -17.51
CA THR A 572 0.26 10.00 -18.93
C THR A 572 0.66 11.35 -19.56
N LEU A 573 0.42 12.48 -18.87
CA LEU A 573 0.89 13.78 -19.34
C LEU A 573 2.43 13.82 -19.46
N ALA A 574 3.14 13.31 -18.45
CA ALA A 574 4.60 13.27 -18.43
C ALA A 574 5.20 12.41 -19.55
N ASN A 575 4.51 11.32 -19.92
CA ASN A 575 4.90 10.38 -20.96
C ASN A 575 4.39 10.79 -22.35
N GLY A 576 4.25 12.10 -22.61
CA GLY A 576 3.84 12.61 -23.92
C GLY A 576 2.41 12.22 -24.30
N GLY A 577 1.50 12.10 -23.34
CA GLY A 577 0.10 11.74 -23.56
C GLY A 577 -0.17 10.23 -23.66
N ARG A 578 0.82 9.39 -23.35
CA ARG A 578 0.69 7.92 -23.46
C ARG A 578 0.48 7.26 -22.10
N ASN A 579 -0.66 6.61 -21.96
CA ASN A 579 -1.08 5.96 -20.72
C ASN A 579 -0.59 4.50 -20.67
N ILE A 580 0.29 4.21 -19.72
CA ILE A 580 0.84 2.86 -19.47
C ILE A 580 -0.02 2.10 -18.43
N GLY A 581 -0.84 2.80 -17.67
CA GLY A 581 -1.48 2.27 -16.46
C GLY A 581 -0.51 2.24 -15.28
N HIS A 582 -0.84 1.44 -14.26
CA HIS A 582 0.02 1.21 -13.12
C HIS A 582 0.02 -0.26 -12.68
N THR A 583 1.07 -0.69 -11.98
CA THR A 583 1.20 -2.02 -11.37
C THR A 583 2.03 -1.99 -10.09
N THR A 584 1.76 -2.95 -9.22
CA THR A 584 2.48 -3.23 -7.97
C THR A 584 3.38 -4.47 -8.08
N ILE A 585 3.27 -5.27 -9.14
CA ILE A 585 3.91 -6.60 -9.25
C ILE A 585 4.90 -6.64 -10.42
N LEU A 586 6.12 -7.10 -10.16
CA LEU A 586 7.11 -7.41 -11.20
C LEU A 586 7.15 -8.90 -11.52
N LYS A 587 7.08 -9.75 -10.50
CA LYS A 587 7.29 -11.19 -10.66
C LYS A 587 6.54 -11.98 -9.59
N VAL A 588 5.95 -13.10 -9.98
CA VAL A 588 5.31 -14.05 -9.06
C VAL A 588 5.85 -15.45 -9.34
N GLN A 589 6.43 -16.07 -8.33
CA GLN A 589 7.02 -17.39 -8.42
C GLN A 589 6.39 -18.33 -7.40
N ASP A 590 6.36 -19.62 -7.73
CA ASP A 590 6.07 -20.66 -6.74
C ASP A 590 7.27 -20.88 -5.80
N ARG A 591 7.09 -21.78 -4.84
CA ARG A 591 8.14 -22.20 -3.90
C ARG A 591 9.36 -22.88 -4.55
N ALA A 592 9.21 -23.46 -5.75
CA ALA A 592 10.32 -24.05 -6.50
C ALA A 592 11.10 -22.98 -7.29
N GLY A 593 10.64 -21.72 -7.27
CA GLY A 593 11.21 -20.62 -8.02
C GLY A 593 10.79 -20.59 -9.49
N ALA A 594 9.77 -21.35 -9.88
CA ALA A 594 9.19 -21.29 -11.22
C ALA A 594 8.20 -20.13 -11.30
N ASP A 595 8.19 -19.44 -12.44
CA ASP A 595 7.31 -18.29 -12.66
C ASP A 595 5.89 -18.78 -12.92
N ILE A 596 4.93 -18.38 -12.08
CA ILE A 596 3.51 -18.75 -12.24
C ILE A 596 2.73 -17.73 -13.06
N LEU A 597 3.25 -16.52 -13.15
CA LEU A 597 2.81 -15.46 -14.06
C LEU A 597 4.00 -15.01 -14.89
N GLU A 598 3.75 -14.61 -16.13
CA GLU A 598 4.79 -13.98 -16.95
C GLU A 598 5.36 -12.75 -16.22
N PRO A 599 6.69 -12.64 -16.08
CA PRO A 599 7.30 -11.46 -15.47
C PRO A 599 6.88 -10.18 -16.18
N TYR A 600 6.63 -9.15 -15.40
CA TYR A 600 6.13 -7.88 -15.91
C TYR A 600 7.09 -7.27 -16.93
N ALA A 601 6.56 -6.97 -18.10
CA ALA A 601 7.17 -6.11 -19.09
C ALA A 601 6.27 -4.89 -19.28
N PRO A 602 6.80 -3.66 -19.21
CA PRO A 602 6.03 -2.46 -19.46
C PRO A 602 5.30 -2.52 -20.80
N PRO A 603 3.96 -2.31 -20.84
CA PRO A 603 3.22 -2.31 -22.09
C PRO A 603 3.58 -1.07 -22.92
N GLU A 604 3.31 -1.11 -24.22
CA GLU A 604 3.50 0.08 -25.09
C GLU A 604 2.63 1.26 -24.65
N GLY A 605 1.47 0.98 -24.05
CA GLY A 605 0.50 1.97 -23.58
C GLY A 605 -0.40 2.54 -24.68
N THR A 606 -1.43 3.28 -24.28
CA THR A 606 -2.42 3.89 -25.17
C THR A 606 -2.16 5.38 -25.33
N GLN A 607 -2.09 5.87 -26.56
CA GLN A 607 -1.95 7.31 -26.84
C GLN A 607 -3.29 8.04 -26.61
N VAL A 608 -3.39 8.84 -25.55
CA VAL A 608 -4.61 9.52 -25.12
C VAL A 608 -4.72 10.92 -25.74
N ILE A 609 -3.65 11.70 -25.71
CA ILE A 609 -3.55 13.01 -26.40
C ILE A 609 -2.25 13.07 -27.18
N SER A 610 -2.13 14.01 -28.12
CA SER A 610 -0.87 14.19 -28.85
C SER A 610 0.30 14.55 -27.91
N PRO A 611 1.53 14.09 -28.21
CA PRO A 611 2.71 14.46 -27.43
C PRO A 611 3.00 15.97 -27.47
N GLN A 612 2.52 16.67 -28.51
CA GLN A 612 2.60 18.12 -28.63
C GLN A 612 1.68 18.83 -27.63
N ALA A 613 0.42 18.41 -27.50
CA ALA A 613 -0.50 18.97 -26.50
C ALA A 613 -0.02 18.71 -25.07
N ALA A 614 0.46 17.48 -24.81
CA ALA A 614 1.08 17.12 -23.53
C ALA A 614 2.29 18.02 -23.19
N TYR A 615 3.17 18.28 -24.17
CA TYR A 615 4.32 19.15 -23.99
C TYR A 615 3.94 20.60 -23.70
N ILE A 616 2.94 21.16 -24.40
CA ILE A 616 2.48 22.54 -24.16
C ILE A 616 2.01 22.70 -22.70
N VAL A 617 1.19 21.78 -22.19
CA VAL A 617 0.73 21.83 -20.80
C VAL A 617 1.88 21.59 -19.81
N THR A 618 2.81 20.70 -20.15
CA THR A 618 4.04 20.48 -19.38
C THR A 618 4.85 21.76 -19.23
N ASP A 619 5.05 22.50 -20.33
CA ASP A 619 5.78 23.77 -20.33
C ASP A 619 5.09 24.85 -19.47
N VAL A 620 3.75 24.94 -19.55
CA VAL A 620 2.96 25.83 -18.70
C VAL A 620 3.17 25.52 -17.22
N LEU A 621 3.03 24.25 -16.82
CA LEU A 621 3.17 23.80 -15.43
C LEU A 621 4.61 23.84 -14.91
N ALA A 622 5.62 23.68 -15.77
CA ALA A 622 7.03 23.80 -15.41
C ALA A 622 7.39 25.21 -14.91
N GLY A 623 6.60 26.22 -15.29
CA GLY A 623 6.70 27.58 -14.75
C GLY A 623 6.39 27.66 -13.25
N ASN A 624 5.58 26.75 -12.72
CA ASN A 624 5.21 26.73 -11.29
C ASN A 624 6.34 26.25 -10.38
N THR A 625 7.49 25.83 -10.93
CA THR A 625 8.71 25.55 -10.16
C THR A 625 9.85 26.51 -10.55
N ASN A 626 9.50 27.68 -11.10
CA ASN A 626 10.44 28.72 -11.47
C ASN A 626 10.02 30.10 -10.91
N ARG A 627 10.75 30.63 -9.92
CA ARG A 627 10.44 31.93 -9.30
C ARG A 627 10.43 33.10 -10.29
N THR A 628 11.15 33.02 -11.40
CA THR A 628 11.16 34.11 -12.40
C THR A 628 9.89 34.14 -13.25
N ILE A 629 9.17 33.01 -13.33
CA ILE A 629 7.93 32.87 -14.10
C ILE A 629 6.73 32.97 -13.15
N ASN A 630 6.78 32.26 -12.02
CA ASN A 630 5.73 32.24 -11.03
C ASN A 630 6.36 32.42 -9.62
N PRO A 631 6.26 33.60 -9.01
CA PRO A 631 6.90 33.87 -7.72
C PRO A 631 6.20 33.16 -6.54
N PHE A 632 4.92 32.80 -6.68
CA PHE A 632 4.15 32.17 -5.62
C PHE A 632 4.42 30.67 -5.51
N TRP A 633 4.31 29.95 -6.62
CA TRP A 633 4.59 28.50 -6.63
C TRP A 633 6.05 28.19 -6.91
N GLY A 634 6.77 29.05 -7.65
CA GLY A 634 8.16 28.82 -8.02
C GLY A 634 9.12 28.71 -6.83
N GLN A 635 8.68 29.05 -5.62
CA GLN A 635 9.42 28.78 -4.39
C GLN A 635 9.63 27.30 -4.08
N PHE A 636 8.76 26.42 -4.59
CA PHE A 636 8.84 24.96 -4.45
C PHE A 636 9.67 24.34 -5.59
N ALA A 637 10.72 25.05 -6.04
CA ALA A 637 11.63 24.53 -7.03
C ALA A 637 12.33 23.26 -6.52
N ILE A 638 12.52 22.29 -7.41
CA ILE A 638 13.34 21.11 -7.16
C ILE A 638 14.77 21.42 -7.61
N ARG A 639 15.75 21.02 -6.80
CA ARG A 639 17.18 21.22 -7.03
C ARG A 639 17.85 19.85 -7.22
N GLY A 640 18.70 19.75 -8.23
CA GLY A 640 19.59 18.59 -8.42
C GLY A 640 21.02 18.91 -7.94
N PRO A 641 22.03 18.18 -8.45
CA PRO A 641 23.43 18.43 -8.13
C PRO A 641 23.83 19.88 -8.41
N ASP A 642 24.77 20.39 -7.60
CA ASP A 642 25.29 21.77 -7.68
C ASP A 642 24.22 22.87 -7.53
N ASP A 643 23.14 22.58 -6.79
CA ASP A 643 21.96 23.45 -6.62
C ASP A 643 21.29 23.84 -7.96
N LYS A 644 21.54 23.07 -9.04
CA LYS A 644 20.94 23.34 -10.34
C LYS A 644 19.45 23.07 -10.28
N ARG A 645 18.63 24.06 -10.68
CA ARG A 645 17.18 23.88 -10.79
C ARG A 645 16.86 22.71 -11.73
N ARG A 646 16.16 21.71 -11.21
CA ARG A 646 15.55 20.62 -11.96
C ARG A 646 14.19 21.08 -12.51
N PRO A 647 13.95 21.00 -13.83
CA PRO A 647 12.62 21.15 -14.39
C PRO A 647 11.65 20.14 -13.76
N ALA A 648 10.60 20.66 -13.12
CA ALA A 648 9.54 19.88 -12.49
C ALA A 648 8.21 20.61 -12.73
N THR A 649 7.13 19.88 -12.98
CA THR A 649 5.79 20.45 -13.04
C THR A 649 5.19 20.48 -11.64
N LEU A 650 4.31 21.45 -11.37
CA LEU A 650 3.56 21.49 -10.10
C LEU A 650 2.15 22.01 -10.37
N LYS A 651 1.16 21.26 -9.90
CA LYS A 651 -0.23 21.70 -9.81
C LYS A 651 -0.80 21.39 -8.44
N THR A 652 -1.35 22.40 -7.80
CA THR A 652 -2.09 22.27 -6.53
C THR A 652 -3.59 22.14 -6.76
N GLY A 653 -4.28 21.49 -5.81
CA GLY A 653 -5.73 21.34 -5.81
C GLY A 653 -6.32 21.46 -4.40
N THR A 654 -7.04 22.54 -4.15
CA THR A 654 -7.82 22.74 -2.91
C THR A 654 -9.29 22.78 -3.31
N ASN A 655 -10.14 21.97 -2.69
CA ASN A 655 -11.60 22.07 -2.87
C ASN A 655 -12.21 23.18 -2.00
N ASN A 656 -13.42 23.65 -2.33
CA ASN A 656 -14.03 24.83 -1.69
C ASN A 656 -14.21 24.66 -0.18
N ASP A 657 -14.61 23.45 0.26
CA ASP A 657 -14.79 23.12 1.67
C ASP A 657 -13.46 22.79 2.36
N ALA A 658 -12.33 22.84 1.63
CA ALA A 658 -10.99 22.49 2.09
C ALA A 658 -10.97 21.16 2.87
N LYS A 659 -11.58 20.12 2.30
CA LYS A 659 -11.53 18.74 2.80
C LYS A 659 -10.33 17.99 2.24
N ASP A 660 -9.96 18.33 1.00
CA ASP A 660 -8.91 17.68 0.22
C ASP A 660 -7.89 18.72 -0.23
N LEU A 661 -6.66 18.52 0.22
CA LEU A 661 -5.49 19.30 -0.19
C LEU A 661 -4.61 18.40 -1.06
N ASN A 662 -4.25 18.87 -2.26
CA ASN A 662 -3.59 18.09 -3.28
C ASN A 662 -2.37 18.81 -3.86
N ALA A 663 -1.31 18.07 -4.14
CA ALA A 663 -0.18 18.53 -4.95
C ALA A 663 0.30 17.39 -5.86
N TYR A 664 0.32 17.66 -7.17
CA TYR A 664 0.71 16.70 -8.20
C TYR A 664 1.71 17.32 -9.16
N GLY A 665 2.63 16.50 -9.66
CA GLY A 665 3.66 16.96 -10.58
C GLY A 665 4.62 15.85 -10.97
N TYR A 666 5.48 16.12 -11.95
CA TYR A 666 6.43 15.16 -12.48
C TYR A 666 7.74 15.83 -12.92
N ILE A 667 8.79 15.04 -13.01
CA ILE A 667 10.13 15.46 -13.44
C ILE A 667 10.48 14.88 -14.82
N GLY A 668 11.45 15.52 -15.49
CA GLY A 668 11.94 15.08 -16.80
C GLY A 668 12.55 13.68 -16.78
N THR A 669 12.51 13.03 -17.93
CA THR A 669 12.90 11.63 -18.10
C THR A 669 14.41 11.41 -17.88
N PRO A 670 14.81 10.42 -17.07
CA PRO A 670 16.21 10.03 -16.93
C PRO A 670 16.76 9.39 -18.21
N THR A 671 18.08 9.37 -18.38
CA THR A 671 18.72 8.54 -19.41
C THR A 671 18.73 7.08 -18.99
N GLU A 672 18.92 6.16 -19.93
CA GLU A 672 19.07 4.73 -19.63
C GLU A 672 20.17 4.47 -18.59
N GLN A 673 21.32 5.12 -18.71
CA GLN A 673 22.40 5.03 -17.71
C GLN A 673 21.98 5.54 -16.33
N ALA A 674 21.20 6.63 -16.26
CA ALA A 674 20.70 7.14 -14.99
C ALA A 674 19.67 6.18 -14.37
N ARG A 675 18.82 5.55 -15.19
CA ARG A 675 17.90 4.49 -14.74
C ARG A 675 18.64 3.28 -14.18
N ALA A 676 19.70 2.84 -14.86
CA ALA A 676 20.57 1.78 -14.37
C ALA A 676 21.23 2.11 -13.02
N ASN A 677 21.35 3.40 -12.69
CA ASN A 677 21.86 3.90 -11.41
C ASN A 677 20.75 4.27 -10.41
N GLY A 678 19.51 3.82 -10.63
CA GLY A 678 18.39 4.01 -9.70
C GLY A 678 17.58 5.31 -9.85
N ALA A 679 17.75 6.05 -10.95
CA ALA A 679 16.91 7.22 -11.24
C ALA A 679 15.59 6.82 -11.93
N TYR A 680 14.49 7.44 -11.52
CA TYR A 680 13.16 7.15 -12.06
C TYR A 680 12.58 8.30 -12.87
N ALA A 681 11.70 7.97 -13.81
CA ALA A 681 10.85 8.94 -14.48
C ALA A 681 9.61 9.20 -13.60
N LEU A 682 9.74 10.06 -12.59
CA LEU A 682 8.72 10.18 -11.54
C LEU A 682 7.55 11.11 -11.89
N ALA A 683 6.34 10.61 -11.71
CA ALA A 683 5.13 11.37 -11.40
C ALA A 683 4.76 11.14 -9.92
N VAL A 684 4.46 12.20 -9.19
CA VAL A 684 4.20 12.16 -7.75
C VAL A 684 2.91 12.88 -7.43
N GLY A 685 2.06 12.23 -6.64
CA GLY A 685 0.86 12.79 -6.06
C GLY A 685 0.92 12.74 -4.54
N ALA A 686 0.57 13.85 -3.89
CA ALA A 686 0.40 13.92 -2.44
C ALA A 686 -1.00 14.45 -2.11
N TRP A 687 -1.55 13.95 -1.01
CA TRP A 687 -2.84 14.34 -0.46
C TRP A 687 -2.77 14.57 1.04
N ASN A 688 -3.47 15.58 1.55
CA ASN A 688 -3.72 15.78 2.97
C ASN A 688 -5.18 16.12 3.22
N GLY A 689 -5.74 15.56 4.29
CA GLY A 689 -7.16 15.68 4.59
C GLY A 689 -7.55 14.93 5.86
N ASN A 690 -8.85 14.72 6.04
CA ASN A 690 -9.39 13.85 7.09
C ASN A 690 -10.02 12.58 6.49
N SER A 691 -9.84 11.46 7.17
CA SER A 691 -10.27 10.14 6.70
C SER A 691 -11.80 10.08 6.51
N ASP A 692 -12.56 10.77 7.36
CA ASP A 692 -14.03 10.89 7.32
C ASP A 692 -14.56 12.01 6.42
N ASN A 693 -13.73 12.60 5.55
CA ASN A 693 -14.10 13.72 4.67
C ASN A 693 -14.56 15.00 5.39
N THR A 694 -14.24 15.16 6.68
CA THR A 694 -14.47 16.44 7.37
C THR A 694 -13.47 17.51 6.93
N GLU A 695 -13.87 18.77 6.98
CA GLU A 695 -13.05 19.93 6.58
C GLU A 695 -11.75 20.00 7.41
N VAL A 696 -10.62 20.30 6.76
CA VAL A 696 -9.34 20.54 7.46
C VAL A 696 -9.11 22.01 7.82
N SER A 697 -9.95 22.90 7.28
CA SER A 697 -9.85 24.33 7.47
C SER A 697 -11.24 24.95 7.64
N THR A 698 -11.34 26.04 8.39
CA THR A 698 -12.58 26.82 8.53
C THR A 698 -12.32 28.25 8.05
N PRO A 699 -13.36 29.08 7.83
CA PRO A 699 -13.14 30.50 7.50
C PRO A 699 -12.28 31.24 8.53
N ALA A 700 -12.32 30.83 9.81
CA ALA A 700 -11.49 31.38 10.87
C ALA A 700 -10.04 30.82 10.88
N LYS A 701 -9.80 29.69 10.21
CA LYS A 701 -8.52 28.99 10.14
C LYS A 701 -8.30 28.41 8.73
N PRO A 702 -8.15 29.22 7.68
CA PRO A 702 -7.98 28.71 6.32
C PRO A 702 -6.67 27.91 6.20
N VAL A 703 -6.67 26.92 5.31
CA VAL A 703 -5.50 26.11 4.95
C VAL A 703 -5.61 25.77 3.47
N PHE A 704 -4.56 26.06 2.72
CA PHE A 704 -4.48 25.71 1.31
C PHE A 704 -3.41 24.65 1.04
N SER A 705 -3.53 23.93 -0.07
CA SER A 705 -2.56 22.91 -0.49
C SER A 705 -1.12 23.42 -0.59
N ILE A 706 -0.94 24.71 -0.87
CA ILE A 706 0.37 25.37 -0.93
C ILE A 706 1.07 25.45 0.44
N GLU A 707 0.31 25.38 1.53
CA GLU A 707 0.82 25.49 2.91
C GLU A 707 1.12 24.14 3.55
N VAL A 708 0.69 23.04 2.91
CA VAL A 708 0.80 21.67 3.45
C VAL A 708 1.31 20.70 2.39
N THR A 709 0.43 20.29 1.49
CA THR A 709 0.64 19.16 0.57
C THR A 709 1.76 19.43 -0.42
N THR A 710 1.97 20.70 -0.77
CA THR A 710 3.08 21.11 -1.65
C THR A 710 4.44 20.89 -0.98
N TYR A 711 4.56 21.04 0.34
CA TYR A 711 5.79 20.72 1.07
C TYR A 711 6.03 19.21 1.14
N VAL A 712 4.97 18.40 1.25
CA VAL A 712 5.06 16.92 1.20
C VAL A 712 5.57 16.47 -0.17
N TRP A 713 4.93 16.96 -1.23
CA TRP A 713 5.31 16.68 -2.63
C TRP A 713 6.75 17.14 -2.93
N GLN A 714 7.07 18.39 -2.59
CA GLN A 714 8.38 18.97 -2.86
C GLN A 714 9.47 18.28 -2.05
N GLY A 715 9.24 18.04 -0.76
CA GLY A 715 10.20 17.40 0.12
C GLY A 715 10.57 16.00 -0.36
N PHE A 716 9.57 15.20 -0.74
CA PHE A 716 9.79 13.89 -1.34
C PHE A 716 10.64 13.99 -2.61
N LEU A 717 10.19 14.75 -3.61
CA LEU A 717 10.92 14.88 -4.88
C LEU A 717 12.32 15.46 -4.72
N GLN A 718 12.48 16.45 -3.85
CA GLN A 718 13.76 17.10 -3.58
C GLN A 718 14.75 16.10 -3.00
N GLU A 719 14.32 15.23 -2.09
CA GLU A 719 15.20 14.29 -1.42
C GLU A 719 15.58 13.10 -2.29
N VAL A 720 14.59 12.46 -2.93
CA VAL A 720 14.85 11.26 -3.75
C VAL A 720 15.65 11.59 -5.02
N SER A 721 15.51 12.81 -5.56
CA SER A 721 16.16 13.21 -6.82
C SER A 721 17.34 14.16 -6.68
N LYS A 722 17.80 14.44 -5.44
CA LYS A 722 18.87 15.43 -5.17
C LYS A 722 20.16 15.12 -5.93
N ASP A 723 20.53 13.85 -6.02
CA ASP A 723 21.79 13.40 -6.63
C ASP A 723 21.63 12.92 -8.08
N TRP A 724 20.39 12.87 -8.59
CA TRP A 724 20.13 12.41 -9.96
C TRP A 724 20.57 13.47 -10.98
N PRO A 725 21.00 13.09 -12.20
CA PRO A 725 21.28 14.06 -13.26
C PRO A 725 20.07 14.95 -13.57
N VAL A 726 20.29 16.26 -13.74
CA VAL A 726 19.22 17.20 -14.12
C VAL A 726 18.89 17.06 -15.61
N ARG A 727 17.62 16.78 -15.92
CA ARG A 727 17.09 16.63 -17.27
C ARG A 727 15.87 17.51 -17.50
N GLY A 728 15.70 17.96 -18.74
CA GLY A 728 14.48 18.65 -19.17
C GLY A 728 13.39 17.68 -19.63
N PHE A 729 12.21 18.21 -19.90
CA PHE A 729 11.11 17.45 -20.51
C PHE A 729 11.42 17.17 -21.98
N VAL A 730 10.99 15.99 -22.46
CA VAL A 730 11.17 15.59 -23.85
C VAL A 730 10.23 16.42 -24.72
N ARG A 731 10.79 17.21 -25.63
CA ARG A 731 10.04 17.98 -26.61
C ARG A 731 9.87 17.15 -27.89
N PRO A 732 8.65 17.04 -28.44
CA PRO A 732 8.44 16.46 -29.76
C PRO A 732 9.29 17.14 -30.84
N GLU A 733 9.89 16.37 -31.74
CA GLU A 733 10.77 16.90 -32.80
C GLU A 733 9.99 17.68 -33.87
N THR A 734 8.71 17.34 -34.07
CA THR A 734 7.85 17.92 -35.11
C THR A 734 6.46 18.23 -34.55
N GLY A 735 5.70 19.05 -35.29
CA GLY A 735 4.31 19.39 -34.95
C GLY A 735 4.15 20.48 -33.89
N LEU A 736 5.24 21.07 -33.40
CA LEU A 736 5.23 22.27 -32.55
C LEU A 736 5.84 23.45 -33.28
N VAL A 737 5.27 24.63 -33.07
CA VAL A 737 5.81 25.90 -33.54
C VAL A 737 5.82 26.91 -32.40
N GLN A 738 6.84 27.76 -32.34
CA GLN A 738 6.83 28.92 -31.45
C GLN A 738 6.35 30.15 -32.22
N ALA A 739 5.60 31.00 -31.55
CA ALA A 739 5.30 32.33 -32.03
C ALA A 739 5.43 33.34 -30.91
N THR A 740 5.99 34.50 -31.23
CA THR A 740 5.99 35.66 -30.36
C THR A 740 4.61 36.31 -30.36
N ILE A 741 3.88 36.16 -29.26
CA ILE A 741 2.55 36.74 -29.09
C ILE A 741 2.59 37.96 -28.19
N ASP A 742 1.65 38.86 -28.41
CA ASP A 742 1.30 39.87 -27.42
C ASP A 742 0.60 39.12 -26.26
N PRO A 743 1.23 39.06 -25.06
CA PRO A 743 0.72 38.31 -23.92
C PRO A 743 -0.56 38.89 -23.33
N PHE A 744 -0.97 40.07 -23.77
CA PHE A 744 -2.27 40.61 -23.46
C PHE A 744 -3.24 40.02 -24.47
N THR A 745 -3.06 40.23 -25.76
CA THR A 745 -4.13 39.95 -26.73
C THR A 745 -4.19 38.51 -27.26
N GLY A 746 -3.12 37.74 -27.12
CA GLY A 746 -2.97 36.42 -27.75
C GLY A 746 -2.69 36.46 -29.26
N PHE A 747 -2.69 37.65 -29.88
CA PHE A 747 -2.31 37.87 -31.27
C PHE A 747 -0.78 37.99 -31.42
N LEU A 748 -0.28 38.06 -32.66
CA LEU A 748 1.16 38.26 -32.90
C LEU A 748 1.68 39.58 -32.31
N ALA A 749 2.78 39.52 -31.57
CA ALA A 749 3.41 40.68 -30.92
C ALA A 749 3.87 41.73 -31.93
N ARG A 750 3.50 42.99 -31.74
CA ARG A 750 3.97 44.10 -32.60
C ARG A 750 5.41 44.49 -32.27
N ALA A 751 6.11 45.08 -33.25
CA ALA A 751 7.44 45.63 -33.03
C ALA A 751 7.41 46.70 -31.92
N GLY A 752 8.28 46.56 -30.91
CA GLY A 752 8.37 47.46 -29.77
C GLY A 752 7.23 47.34 -28.74
N GLY A 753 6.27 46.43 -28.95
CA GLY A 753 5.20 46.12 -27.99
C GLY A 753 5.57 44.99 -27.04
N PRO A 754 4.68 44.67 -26.07
CA PRO A 754 4.81 43.50 -25.23
C PRO A 754 4.89 42.22 -26.07
N ALA A 755 5.78 41.32 -25.67
CA ALA A 755 6.10 40.10 -26.41
C ALA A 755 6.37 38.96 -25.44
N ALA A 756 5.77 37.80 -25.71
CA ALA A 756 6.04 36.55 -25.02
C ALA A 756 6.16 35.42 -26.05
N GLU A 757 7.15 34.56 -25.88
CA GLU A 757 7.25 33.33 -26.66
C GLU A 757 6.25 32.30 -26.12
N GLU A 758 5.46 31.71 -27.02
CA GLU A 758 4.49 30.69 -26.68
C GLU A 758 4.56 29.52 -27.68
N TRP A 759 4.29 28.32 -27.17
CA TRP A 759 4.21 27.08 -27.95
C TRP A 759 2.80 26.85 -28.49
N PHE A 760 2.73 26.48 -29.75
CA PHE A 760 1.49 26.13 -30.44
C PHE A 760 1.64 24.77 -31.11
N LEU A 761 0.51 24.08 -31.25
CA LEU A 761 0.41 23.00 -32.24
C LEU A 761 0.66 23.63 -33.62
N ALA A 762 1.28 22.86 -34.52
CA ALA A 762 1.40 23.30 -35.90
C ALA A 762 0.02 23.69 -36.46
N ASP A 763 -0.01 24.84 -37.13
CA ASP A 763 -1.17 25.48 -37.74
C ASP A 763 -2.19 26.10 -36.77
N THR A 764 -1.92 26.14 -35.46
CA THR A 764 -2.77 26.84 -34.46
C THR A 764 -2.17 28.13 -33.95
N GLN A 765 -0.97 28.51 -34.38
CA GLN A 765 -0.35 29.78 -34.03
C GLN A 765 -1.17 30.97 -34.58
N PRO A 766 -1.26 32.09 -33.85
CA PRO A 766 -1.97 33.27 -34.33
C PRO A 766 -1.33 33.80 -35.61
N ARG A 767 -2.18 34.23 -36.55
CA ARG A 767 -1.76 34.86 -37.81
C ARG A 767 -2.02 36.36 -37.83
N ASP A 768 -2.97 36.80 -37.01
CA ASP A 768 -3.40 38.18 -36.95
C ASP A 768 -2.54 38.97 -35.97
N ARG A 769 -2.44 40.27 -36.24
CA ARG A 769 -1.97 41.29 -35.30
C ARG A 769 -3.20 42.09 -34.88
N LEU A 770 -3.22 42.57 -33.65
CA LEU A 770 -4.20 43.57 -33.26
C LEU A 770 -3.95 44.84 -34.10
N GLU A 771 -4.97 45.62 -34.44
CA GLU A 771 -4.81 46.93 -35.11
C GLU A 771 -4.40 48.03 -34.12
N PRO A 772 -3.52 48.99 -34.49
CA PRO A 772 -2.99 50.02 -33.58
C PRO A 772 -4.02 50.78 -32.73
N ASP A 773 -5.24 50.92 -33.23
CA ASP A 773 -6.37 51.65 -32.64
C ASP A 773 -7.43 50.76 -31.97
N ALA A 774 -7.24 49.43 -31.94
CA ALA A 774 -8.19 48.52 -31.30
C ALA A 774 -8.00 48.50 -29.77
N CYS A 775 -8.95 49.10 -29.05
CA CYS A 775 -9.02 49.15 -27.59
C CYS A 775 -10.45 49.03 -27.06
N GLY A 776 -10.59 48.81 -25.74
CA GLY A 776 -11.88 48.73 -25.07
C GLY A 776 -12.79 47.61 -25.61
N PRO A 777 -14.11 47.85 -25.76
CA PRO A 777 -15.04 46.83 -26.26
C PRO A 777 -14.67 46.23 -27.62
N LYS A 778 -14.03 47.00 -28.52
CA LYS A 778 -13.55 46.49 -29.83
C LYS A 778 -12.52 45.37 -29.70
N LEU A 779 -11.74 45.38 -28.61
CA LEU A 779 -10.79 44.30 -28.33
C LEU A 779 -11.52 43.02 -27.92
N LEU A 780 -12.56 43.11 -27.08
CA LEU A 780 -13.38 41.96 -26.72
C LEU A 780 -14.06 41.34 -27.95
N GLU A 781 -14.52 42.17 -28.89
CA GLU A 781 -15.10 41.68 -30.15
C GLU A 781 -14.11 40.84 -30.96
N ARG A 782 -12.79 41.07 -30.81
CA ARG A 782 -11.74 40.30 -31.47
C ARG A 782 -11.37 39.02 -30.73
N ILE A 783 -11.60 38.95 -29.41
CA ILE A 783 -11.46 37.72 -28.60
C ILE A 783 -12.70 36.84 -28.84
N GLY A 784 -12.79 36.28 -30.04
CA GLY A 784 -14.06 35.84 -30.63
C GLY A 784 -14.78 34.64 -29.97
N HIS A 785 -14.17 33.95 -29.01
CA HIS A 785 -14.77 32.77 -28.37
C HIS A 785 -15.74 33.10 -27.24
N GLU A 786 -15.57 34.23 -26.54
CA GLU A 786 -16.51 34.71 -25.51
C GLU A 786 -17.90 34.99 -26.12
N ARG A 787 -17.95 35.44 -27.37
CA ARG A 787 -19.19 35.75 -28.13
C ARG A 787 -20.10 34.54 -28.39
N LYS A 788 -19.62 33.32 -28.15
CA LYS A 788 -20.46 32.12 -28.23
C LYS A 788 -21.52 32.10 -27.11
N PHE A 789 -21.35 32.90 -26.05
CA PHE A 789 -22.18 32.89 -24.85
C PHE A 789 -22.58 34.32 -24.45
N GLU A 790 -23.86 34.67 -24.56
CA GLU A 790 -24.33 36.04 -24.29
C GLU A 790 -24.16 36.44 -22.81
N ASN A 791 -24.37 35.51 -21.90
CA ASN A 791 -24.14 35.70 -20.46
C ASN A 791 -22.67 36.02 -20.13
N TRP A 792 -21.71 35.47 -20.87
CA TRP A 792 -20.30 35.81 -20.70
C TRP A 792 -20.02 37.22 -21.20
N MET A 793 -20.55 37.57 -22.37
CA MET A 793 -20.42 38.91 -22.92
C MET A 793 -21.04 39.98 -22.00
N GLU A 794 -22.13 39.67 -21.31
CA GLU A 794 -22.71 40.56 -20.31
C GLU A 794 -21.78 40.77 -19.11
N ALA A 795 -21.24 39.68 -18.55
CA ALA A 795 -20.25 39.72 -17.47
C ALA A 795 -18.99 40.49 -17.87
N ASP A 796 -18.49 40.29 -19.08
CA ASP A 796 -17.31 40.97 -19.61
C ASP A 796 -17.55 42.48 -19.75
N ARG A 797 -18.70 42.88 -20.32
CA ARG A 797 -19.09 44.30 -20.41
C ARG A 797 -19.22 44.94 -19.03
N ASP A 798 -19.75 44.21 -18.05
CA ASP A 798 -19.84 44.68 -16.68
C ASP A 798 -18.46 44.87 -16.03
N TRP A 799 -17.60 43.87 -16.15
CA TRP A 799 -16.22 43.96 -15.67
C TRP A 799 -15.50 45.17 -16.29
N ILE A 800 -15.65 45.42 -17.60
CA ILE A 800 -15.09 46.62 -18.25
C ILE A 800 -15.60 47.92 -17.63
N ARG A 801 -16.92 48.05 -17.40
CA ARG A 801 -17.50 49.25 -16.76
C ARG A 801 -17.00 49.46 -15.34
N ARG A 802 -16.69 48.39 -14.61
CA ARG A 802 -16.07 48.48 -13.28
C ARG A 802 -14.57 48.80 -13.40
N ALA A 803 -13.87 48.17 -14.33
CA ALA A 803 -12.45 48.34 -14.54
C ALA A 803 -12.07 49.75 -15.00
N SER A 804 -12.95 50.43 -15.75
CA SER A 804 -12.75 51.85 -16.12
C SER A 804 -12.77 52.81 -14.92
N ARG A 805 -13.34 52.39 -13.79
CA ARG A 805 -13.32 53.12 -12.52
C ARG A 805 -12.10 52.81 -11.65
N GLY A 806 -11.26 51.85 -12.08
CA GLY A 806 -10.00 51.48 -11.42
C GLY A 806 -10.08 50.17 -10.61
N PRO A 807 -8.91 49.65 -10.16
CA PRO A 807 -8.82 48.44 -9.35
C PRO A 807 -9.47 48.66 -7.97
N GLY A 808 -10.02 47.60 -7.38
CA GLY A 808 -10.78 47.63 -6.13
C GLY A 808 -12.27 47.92 -6.31
N THR A 809 -12.70 48.33 -7.51
CA THR A 809 -14.12 48.57 -7.82
C THR A 809 -14.94 47.30 -7.62
N ARG A 810 -15.89 47.35 -6.69
CA ARG A 810 -16.85 46.27 -6.37
C ARG A 810 -18.01 46.23 -7.38
N GLY A 811 -18.69 45.10 -7.42
CA GLY A 811 -20.00 44.97 -8.07
C GLY A 811 -20.15 43.73 -8.94
N GLY A 812 -19.12 42.89 -9.06
CA GLY A 812 -19.30 41.55 -9.64
C GLY A 812 -20.09 40.62 -8.71
N PRO A 813 -20.44 39.41 -9.18
CA PRO A 813 -21.07 38.36 -8.38
C PRO A 813 -20.40 38.18 -7.01
N ASP A 814 -21.19 37.96 -5.96
CA ASP A 814 -20.73 37.83 -4.57
C ASP A 814 -19.85 38.98 -4.03
N GLY A 815 -19.98 40.17 -4.64
CA GLY A 815 -19.23 41.36 -4.23
C GLY A 815 -17.75 41.32 -4.61
N THR A 816 -17.40 40.50 -5.61
CA THR A 816 -16.07 40.44 -6.24
C THR A 816 -15.61 41.83 -6.71
N ARG A 817 -14.29 41.97 -6.76
CA ARG A 817 -13.62 43.24 -7.07
C ARG A 817 -12.79 43.11 -8.31
N VAL A 818 -12.79 44.17 -9.10
CA VAL A 818 -11.79 44.31 -10.16
C VAL A 818 -10.41 44.34 -9.53
N THR A 819 -9.55 43.47 -10.02
CA THR A 819 -8.11 43.66 -9.89
C THR A 819 -7.53 43.71 -11.29
N TYR A 820 -6.26 44.06 -11.35
CA TYR A 820 -5.51 43.80 -12.55
C TYR A 820 -4.42 42.80 -12.25
N PHE A 821 -4.08 41.97 -13.25
CA PHE A 821 -3.27 40.79 -13.04
C PHE A 821 -1.94 41.04 -12.30
N TYR A 822 -1.36 42.25 -12.43
CA TYR A 822 -0.14 42.65 -11.72
C TYR A 822 -0.11 44.14 -11.33
N ASN A 823 -0.36 44.46 -10.05
CA ASN A 823 -0.11 45.78 -9.48
C ASN A 823 1.22 45.79 -8.67
N GLY A 824 2.17 46.64 -9.08
CA GLY A 824 3.28 47.14 -8.25
C GLY A 824 4.62 46.38 -8.22
N GLY A 825 4.65 45.05 -8.01
CA GLY A 825 5.89 44.35 -7.61
C GLY A 825 6.44 43.25 -8.54
N PHE A 826 5.59 42.60 -9.33
CA PHE A 826 5.98 41.54 -10.26
C PHE A 826 5.10 41.65 -11.50
N VAL A 827 5.71 41.95 -12.65
CA VAL A 827 5.04 42.24 -13.93
C VAL A 827 5.77 41.48 -15.04
N PRO A 828 5.71 40.14 -15.10
CA PRO A 828 6.53 39.35 -16.01
C PRO A 828 6.37 39.74 -17.49
N PHE A 829 5.27 40.43 -17.82
CA PHE A 829 4.95 40.91 -19.17
C PHE A 829 4.50 42.38 -19.20
N GLY A 830 4.73 43.16 -18.14
CA GLY A 830 4.37 44.59 -18.07
C GLY A 830 3.13 44.93 -17.21
N ARG A 831 2.78 46.22 -17.19
CA ARG A 831 1.61 46.75 -16.45
C ARG A 831 0.31 46.43 -17.19
N THR A 832 -0.75 46.38 -16.42
CA THR A 832 -1.98 45.66 -16.77
C THR A 832 -2.81 46.29 -17.88
N TRP A 833 -3.84 45.54 -18.30
CA TRP A 833 -4.86 45.92 -19.29
C TRP A 833 -5.71 47.16 -18.98
N GLY A 834 -5.73 47.64 -17.73
CA GLY A 834 -6.62 48.71 -17.27
C GLY A 834 -6.72 49.89 -18.24
N PRO A 835 -5.60 50.46 -18.74
CA PRO A 835 -5.61 51.59 -19.68
C PRO A 835 -6.06 51.24 -21.11
N LEU A 836 -5.78 50.01 -21.59
CA LEU A 836 -6.15 49.52 -22.91
C LEU A 836 -7.65 49.18 -23.01
N VAL A 837 -8.25 48.73 -21.90
CA VAL A 837 -9.66 48.33 -21.86
C VAL A 837 -10.58 49.48 -21.43
N ALA A 838 -10.08 50.45 -20.64
CA ALA A 838 -10.81 51.66 -20.27
C ALA A 838 -10.87 52.74 -21.37
N GLY A 839 -10.26 52.52 -22.54
CA GLY A 839 -10.28 53.43 -23.69
C GLY A 839 -9.37 54.67 -23.57
N ALA A 840 -8.71 54.89 -22.43
CA ALA A 840 -7.91 56.08 -22.15
C ALA A 840 -6.50 56.08 -22.79
N ALA A 841 -5.99 54.93 -23.26
CA ALA A 841 -4.60 54.78 -23.72
C ALA A 841 -4.44 54.16 -25.12
N CYS A 842 -5.40 54.36 -26.02
CA CYS A 842 -5.20 54.05 -27.43
C CYS A 842 -4.15 55.02 -28.03
N GLY A 843 -2.87 54.63 -28.02
CA GLY A 843 -1.76 55.40 -28.62
C GLY A 843 -1.08 56.45 -27.73
N GLN A 844 -1.36 56.51 -26.43
CA GLN A 844 -0.64 57.37 -25.48
C GLN A 844 0.29 56.53 -24.59
N PRO A 845 1.51 57.01 -24.26
CA PRO A 845 2.36 56.34 -23.29
C PRO A 845 1.59 56.21 -21.98
N THR A 846 1.64 55.01 -21.38
CA THR A 846 0.97 54.72 -20.11
C THR A 846 1.42 55.78 -19.09
N PRO A 847 0.51 56.50 -18.40
CA PRO A 847 0.95 57.44 -17.38
C PRO A 847 1.82 56.71 -16.34
N ALA A 848 2.93 57.35 -15.95
CA ALA A 848 3.76 56.87 -14.86
C ALA A 848 2.87 56.66 -13.62
N PRO A 849 3.11 55.60 -12.84
CA PRO A 849 2.20 55.31 -11.74
C PRO A 849 2.31 56.45 -10.73
N THR A 850 1.20 56.99 -10.28
CA THR A 850 1.18 57.50 -8.92
C THR A 850 1.44 56.29 -8.02
N CYS A 851 2.52 56.36 -7.24
CA CYS A 851 2.92 55.29 -6.34
C CYS A 851 1.79 55.07 -5.33
N PHE A 852 0.96 54.06 -5.56
CA PHE A 852 0.15 53.49 -4.50
C PHE A 852 1.03 52.48 -3.78
N VAL A 853 1.46 52.85 -2.57
CA VAL A 853 1.79 51.86 -1.55
C VAL A 853 0.45 51.22 -1.16
N GLY A 854 0.02 50.24 -1.95
CA GLY A 854 -0.95 49.27 -1.43
C GLY A 854 -0.29 48.60 -0.22
N PRO A 855 -1.02 48.34 0.88
CA PRO A 855 -0.43 47.57 1.97
C PRO A 855 0.09 46.27 1.37
N THR A 856 1.37 45.99 1.62
CA THR A 856 1.90 44.62 1.51
C THR A 856 0.87 43.69 2.16
N PRO A 857 0.45 42.59 1.51
CA PRO A 857 -0.35 41.59 2.18
C PRO A 857 0.38 41.24 3.46
N ASP A 858 -0.24 41.50 4.61
CA ASP A 858 0.24 40.97 5.86
C ASP A 858 0.29 39.44 5.68
N PRO A 859 1.47 38.79 5.78
CA PRO A 859 1.58 37.34 5.66
C PRO A 859 0.85 36.58 6.78
N SER A 860 0.12 37.26 7.68
CA SER A 860 -0.68 36.68 8.75
C SER A 860 -2.12 36.30 8.38
N GLY A 861 -2.65 36.65 7.20
CA GLY A 861 -3.94 36.13 6.72
C GLY A 861 -5.09 36.28 7.73
N VAL A 862 -5.53 37.51 8.00
CA VAL A 862 -6.74 37.78 8.78
C VAL A 862 -7.78 38.44 7.88
N VAL A 863 -8.89 37.72 7.63
CA VAL A 863 -10.15 38.31 7.15
C VAL A 863 -10.82 38.96 8.37
N PRO A 864 -11.11 40.27 8.39
CA PRO A 864 -11.79 40.85 9.54
C PRO A 864 -13.30 40.52 9.50
N SER A 865 -13.78 40.02 10.65
CA SER A 865 -15.20 39.91 11.02
C SER A 865 -15.83 41.30 11.20
N PHE A 866 -17.13 41.38 10.90
CA PHE A 866 -17.96 42.60 10.95
C PHE A 866 -18.02 43.31 12.31
N ALA A 867 -18.00 44.64 12.27
CA ALA A 867 -18.79 45.52 13.15
C ALA A 867 -19.08 46.85 12.42
N LEU A 868 -20.35 47.31 12.42
CA LEU A 868 -20.73 48.67 11.99
C LEU A 868 -20.57 49.64 13.17
N PRO A 869 -20.09 50.88 12.94
CA PRO A 869 -21.00 52.04 13.06
C PRO A 869 -20.73 53.19 12.06
N SER A 870 -21.74 54.03 11.81
CA SER A 870 -21.70 55.32 11.06
C SER A 870 -21.44 56.52 12.00
N PRO A 871 -21.43 57.80 11.54
CA PRO A 871 -20.50 58.48 10.61
C PRO A 871 -19.90 59.80 11.19
N SER A 872 -18.78 60.29 10.63
CA SER A 872 -18.29 61.70 10.54
C SER A 872 -16.76 61.69 10.31
N GLY A 873 -16.08 62.53 9.55
CA GLY A 873 -16.39 63.66 8.69
C GLY A 873 -15.07 64.15 8.03
N SER A 874 -15.23 64.88 6.91
CA SER A 874 -14.34 65.82 6.18
C SER A 874 -12.89 65.48 5.75
N GLU A 875 -12.63 65.86 4.50
CA GLU A 875 -11.41 65.81 3.67
C GLU A 875 -10.26 66.76 4.06
N ALA A 876 -9.01 66.38 3.73
CA ALA A 876 -8.02 67.19 2.97
C ALA A 876 -6.77 66.34 2.61
N PRO A 877 -6.00 66.63 1.52
CA PRO A 877 -5.06 65.70 0.88
C PRO A 877 -3.58 65.94 1.27
N PRO A 878 -2.63 64.97 1.05
CA PRO A 878 -1.21 65.24 1.21
C PRO A 878 -0.45 65.41 -0.13
N GLU A 879 0.55 66.30 -0.07
CA GLU A 879 1.59 66.59 -1.06
C GLU A 879 2.69 65.50 -1.16
N LEU A 880 3.55 65.71 -2.17
CA LEU A 880 4.58 64.86 -2.79
C LEU A 880 5.75 64.38 -1.90
N CYS A 881 6.26 63.17 -2.20
CA CYS A 881 7.52 62.61 -1.65
C CYS A 881 8.77 63.01 -2.47
N PRO A 882 9.96 63.16 -1.82
CA PRO A 882 11.28 63.15 -2.48
C PRO A 882 11.99 61.77 -2.40
N PRO A 883 13.05 61.52 -3.19
CA PRO A 883 13.64 60.19 -3.38
C PRO A 883 14.75 59.84 -2.37
N ALA A 884 14.95 58.53 -2.17
CA ALA A 884 15.88 57.93 -1.22
C ALA A 884 17.35 57.88 -1.70
N SER A 885 18.29 57.91 -0.74
CA SER A 885 19.67 57.40 -0.86
C SER A 885 20.33 57.24 0.53
N PRO A 886 21.41 56.43 0.66
CA PRO A 886 21.51 55.36 1.66
C PRO A 886 22.57 55.59 2.76
N SER A 887 22.53 54.80 3.86
CA SER A 887 23.69 54.21 4.57
C SER A 887 23.47 53.98 6.09
N ALA A 888 23.94 52.81 6.55
CA ALA A 888 24.56 52.45 7.85
C ALA A 888 23.87 52.63 9.23
N SER A 889 23.92 51.55 10.02
CA SER A 889 23.89 51.46 11.50
C SER A 889 25.21 52.00 12.13
N PRO A 890 25.41 52.17 13.47
CA PRO A 890 24.66 51.61 14.64
C PRO A 890 24.41 52.54 15.88
N SER A 891 23.53 52.08 16.81
CA SER A 891 23.38 52.19 18.30
C SER A 891 23.89 53.42 19.13
N PRO A 892 23.53 53.64 20.43
CA PRO A 892 22.45 53.11 21.31
C PRO A 892 21.67 54.17 22.18
N SER A 893 20.68 53.68 22.96
CA SER A 893 20.19 54.13 24.29
C SER A 893 19.35 55.42 24.47
N VAL A 894 18.19 55.30 25.14
CA VAL A 894 17.82 55.90 26.46
C VAL A 894 16.33 55.60 26.76
N GLU A 895 16.03 55.24 28.02
CA GLU A 895 14.71 54.95 28.63
C GLU A 895 13.76 56.19 28.67
N PRO A 896 12.48 56.03 29.07
CA PRO A 896 12.19 56.29 30.48
C PRO A 896 11.01 55.52 31.14
N SER A 897 11.19 55.37 32.46
CA SER A 897 10.22 55.56 33.57
C SER A 897 9.08 54.56 33.84
N VAL A 898 9.12 54.06 35.08
CA VAL A 898 8.20 53.17 35.80
C VAL A 898 7.36 53.98 36.78
N GLU A 899 6.07 53.63 36.93
CA GLU A 899 5.25 53.50 38.17
C GLU A 899 3.75 53.82 37.91
N PRO A 900 2.79 53.33 38.74
CA PRO A 900 2.64 51.98 39.29
C PRO A 900 1.23 51.39 39.02
N THR A 901 1.12 50.08 39.20
CA THR A 901 -0.07 49.22 39.11
C THR A 901 -1.17 49.54 40.13
N PRO A 902 -2.47 49.40 39.78
CA PRO A 902 -3.51 49.04 40.74
C PRO A 902 -3.83 47.54 40.70
N GLU A 903 -4.12 46.98 41.87
CA GLU A 903 -4.46 45.58 42.15
C GLU A 903 -5.71 45.08 41.38
N PRO A 904 -5.76 43.80 41.00
CA PRO A 904 -6.99 43.20 40.48
C PRO A 904 -7.93 42.75 41.61
N VAL A 905 -9.15 43.30 41.58
CA VAL A 905 -10.28 42.84 42.39
C VAL A 905 -10.73 41.46 41.90
N THR A 906 -10.70 40.46 42.78
CA THR A 906 -11.26 39.12 42.56
C THR A 906 -12.79 39.15 42.56
N PRO A 907 -13.49 38.62 41.53
CA PRO A 907 -14.92 38.35 41.61
C PRO A 907 -15.20 37.07 42.41
N PRO A 908 -16.39 36.93 43.03
CA PRO A 908 -16.72 35.78 43.88
C PRO A 908 -16.93 34.50 43.07
N PRO A 909 -16.78 33.31 43.70
CA PRO A 909 -16.92 32.03 43.02
C PRO A 909 -18.38 31.74 42.66
N VAL A 910 -18.63 31.40 41.40
CA VAL A 910 -19.91 30.87 40.92
C VAL A 910 -19.89 29.35 41.12
N THR A 911 -20.74 28.86 42.01
CA THR A 911 -21.08 27.44 42.13
C THR A 911 -21.90 26.99 40.91
N PRO A 912 -21.53 25.88 40.22
CA PRO A 912 -22.35 25.35 39.15
C PRO A 912 -23.59 24.61 39.72
N GLU A 913 -24.75 24.91 39.15
CA GLU A 913 -26.00 24.17 39.37
C GLU A 913 -25.89 22.71 38.87
N PRO A 914 -26.60 21.76 39.49
CA PRO A 914 -26.63 20.37 39.03
C PRO A 914 -27.42 20.25 37.73
N VAL A 915 -26.73 19.84 36.65
CA VAL A 915 -27.37 19.51 35.36
C VAL A 915 -28.09 18.17 35.49
N THR A 916 -29.41 18.19 35.37
CA THR A 916 -30.23 17.00 35.18
C THR A 916 -30.00 16.39 33.78
N PRO A 917 -29.84 15.06 33.66
CA PRO A 917 -29.70 14.41 32.36
C PRO A 917 -31.03 14.47 31.58
N PRO A 918 -30.99 14.56 30.24
CA PRO A 918 -32.19 14.53 29.42
C PRO A 918 -32.83 13.13 29.44
N PRO A 919 -34.16 13.01 29.21
CA PRO A 919 -34.85 11.74 29.21
C PRO A 919 -34.37 10.85 28.06
N VAL A 920 -34.09 9.58 28.38
CA VAL A 920 -33.75 8.54 27.41
C VAL A 920 -34.99 8.20 26.59
N THR A 921 -34.98 8.51 25.30
CA THR A 921 -35.93 7.97 24.34
C THR A 921 -35.54 6.52 24.00
N PRO A 922 -36.46 5.55 24.06
CA PRO A 922 -36.18 4.20 23.60
C PRO A 922 -35.96 4.18 22.07
N PRO A 923 -35.16 3.23 21.54
CA PRO A 923 -34.92 3.11 20.12
C PRO A 923 -36.23 2.77 19.36
N PRO A 924 -36.36 3.18 18.10
CA PRO A 924 -37.52 2.80 17.28
C PRO A 924 -37.55 1.28 17.09
N VAL A 925 -38.73 0.70 17.30
CA VAL A 925 -39.04 -0.69 16.96
C VAL A 925 -38.91 -0.85 15.44
N THR A 926 -38.01 -1.72 15.00
CA THR A 926 -37.92 -2.16 13.61
C THR A 926 -39.21 -2.90 13.23
N PRO A 927 -39.90 -2.54 12.13
CA PRO A 927 -40.96 -3.37 11.58
C PRO A 927 -40.37 -4.70 11.07
N PRO A 928 -41.16 -5.80 11.05
CA PRO A 928 -40.72 -7.05 10.45
C PRO A 928 -40.39 -6.86 8.96
N PRO A 929 -39.46 -7.65 8.39
CA PRO A 929 -39.10 -7.52 6.98
C PRO A 929 -40.30 -7.77 6.09
N ASP A 930 -40.52 -6.84 5.15
CA ASP A 930 -41.49 -7.00 4.06
C ASP A 930 -41.19 -8.28 3.27
N SER A 931 -42.26 -8.98 2.90
CA SER A 931 -42.21 -10.18 2.06
C SER A 931 -41.53 -9.88 0.72
N PRO A 932 -40.73 -10.80 0.15
CA PRO A 932 -40.11 -10.58 -1.15
C PRO A 932 -41.17 -10.38 -2.24
N PRO A 933 -40.91 -9.52 -3.24
CA PRO A 933 -41.83 -9.34 -4.36
C PRO A 933 -41.97 -10.64 -5.18
N PRO A 934 -43.12 -10.86 -5.84
CA PRO A 934 -43.35 -12.06 -6.62
C PRO A 934 -42.36 -12.14 -7.80
N VAL A 935 -41.76 -13.32 -7.95
CA VAL A 935 -40.90 -13.69 -9.07
C VAL A 935 -41.68 -13.52 -10.38
N THR A 936 -41.21 -12.62 -11.23
CA THR A 936 -41.63 -12.53 -12.63
C THR A 936 -41.16 -13.78 -13.37
N PRO A 937 -42.03 -14.48 -14.13
CA PRO A 937 -41.63 -15.65 -14.91
C PRO A 937 -40.67 -15.25 -16.03
N PRO A 938 -39.77 -16.15 -16.45
CA PRO A 938 -38.82 -15.88 -17.54
C PRO A 938 -39.57 -15.66 -18.87
N PRO A 939 -39.05 -14.81 -19.77
CA PRO A 939 -39.65 -14.62 -21.08
C PRO A 939 -39.56 -15.90 -21.92
N ASP A 940 -40.65 -16.18 -22.62
CA ASP A 940 -40.84 -17.31 -23.53
C ASP A 940 -39.70 -17.44 -24.54
N SER A 941 -39.22 -18.69 -24.68
CA SER A 941 -38.35 -19.10 -25.77
C SER A 941 -39.06 -18.94 -27.12
N PRO A 942 -38.46 -18.30 -28.14
CA PRO A 942 -39.03 -18.33 -29.48
C PRO A 942 -38.75 -19.70 -30.11
N ALA A 943 -39.84 -20.39 -30.46
CA ALA A 943 -39.82 -21.60 -31.29
C ALA A 943 -39.27 -21.28 -32.70
N PRO A 944 -38.58 -22.24 -33.35
CA PRO A 944 -37.91 -22.02 -34.62
C PRO A 944 -38.85 -22.28 -35.81
N SER A 945 -38.62 -21.59 -36.94
CA SER A 945 -38.81 -22.04 -38.35
C SER A 945 -38.89 -20.83 -39.32
N PRO A 946 -38.67 -21.01 -40.65
CA PRO A 946 -37.72 -21.88 -41.33
C PRO A 946 -36.94 -21.14 -42.45
N SER A 947 -35.93 -21.84 -42.98
CA SER A 947 -35.26 -21.71 -44.29
C SER A 947 -35.83 -20.73 -45.32
N GLY A 948 -34.92 -19.91 -45.88
CA GLY A 948 -35.05 -19.16 -47.13
C GLY A 948 -33.75 -18.45 -47.46
#